data_AF-A2ERY0-F1
#
_entry.id   AF-A2ERY0-F1
#
_cell.length_a   1.000
_cell.length_b   1.000
_cell.length_c   1.000
_cell.angle_alpha   90.00
_cell.angle_beta   90.00
_cell.angle_gamma   90.00
#
_symmetry.space_group_name_H-M   'P 1'
#
loop_
_entity.id
_entity.type
_entity.pdbx_description
1 polymer ?
#
loop_
_entity_poly.entity_id
_entity_poly.type
_entity_poly.pdbx_seq_one_letter_code
_entity_poly.pdbx_strand_id
1 'polypeptide(L)'
;MNHAYGSAGWLPLYITETNSIYESITVSSDLPNATILGPNSNFTEIRLNGHPAKQFDVSSCTNYDFLGWVVGIINTVTVSRLIFYSLENLDTQKLSFLSNFDNYVPKTIYPFIFLPDINSDMILTNGYCILSTKFLSTYSDFNSFIPIPTTYHLVAAICYALTFNEYGRNIYFKPSLTWFYVGMMSFAASNNMIYILGSNEIDAYNYTLLRYLYRAGKIEKDYNEFKAFEWNIQSKHRIQALFIVNVIFTFIDESKYDSFIRSIPEYINYEILINYLAQVIENPADFIDFWLSPRILPVIRVNFDYEINKKFKSLGNANVMTFLLTKSDSIPIYASCTINFFCQTVGYIEDVILNLNGETKTSISFHKKRIRKVSSSSQPTPVDSILFALIESNPRIPVIFLHDFNPTFLVNIVKSYKSSVFSQHEALMSLNRFLLNCGEEGTEVLDYFKEILDDSSVFYSLKCHVLKILADICFQENFSRLQEVSRKIFVDFFLNKIAAPDSLSLQDVDSIHPSVVISVFDGLVRFGQVNGRFTSYDYLMNSVLQSSGTMLEPYFIQQLENVHLLNKKESKELSSFLLEIIKGTEDPMLQIIAINSCRRFCDKTKPDIKEELVNTFLGIIDNRSLHSSVRQAIARLIVSMQPELSAIAMLTVINGEFESENPDYLLIENVLSYLIYAIPSWGDFVKRATREHSNMSDIFEYIRIIMGFSMNAYTSIASKCEKLYNILFEKKWKITYIPDGLIKSTKIDYANDFDEGFFSDDNLD
;
A
#
# COMPACT_ATOMS: atom_id res chain seq x y z
N MET A 1 -13.12 29.47 -5.89
CA MET A 1 -12.09 29.45 -4.83
C MET A 1 -11.06 28.42 -5.26
N ASN A 2 -9.85 28.87 -5.61
CA ASN A 2 -8.76 27.98 -5.99
C ASN A 2 -8.19 27.37 -4.71
N HIS A 3 -8.47 26.09 -4.46
CA HIS A 3 -7.73 25.32 -3.47
C HIS A 3 -6.33 25.09 -4.03
N ALA A 4 -5.38 25.93 -3.62
CA ALA A 4 -3.99 25.84 -4.03
C ALA A 4 -3.30 24.79 -3.14
N TYR A 5 -3.05 23.61 -3.69
CA TYR A 5 -2.14 22.62 -3.11
C TYR A 5 -0.78 22.73 -3.80
N GLY A 6 0.32 22.47 -3.09
CA GLY A 6 1.66 22.40 -3.70
C GLY A 6 2.44 23.72 -3.73
N SER A 7 3.10 24.00 -4.85
CA SER A 7 4.10 25.07 -5.05
C SER A 7 3.61 26.50 -4.73
N ALA A 8 2.29 26.71 -4.68
CA ALA A 8 1.67 27.96 -4.20
C ALA A 8 1.93 28.28 -2.71
N GLY A 9 2.26 27.27 -1.89
CA GLY A 9 2.69 27.47 -0.50
C GLY A 9 4.11 28.01 -0.37
N TRP A 10 4.91 27.91 -1.43
CA TRP A 10 6.33 28.30 -1.46
C TRP A 10 6.54 29.59 -2.24
N LEU A 11 5.77 29.80 -3.30
CA LEU A 11 5.82 30.96 -4.17
C LEU A 11 4.38 31.43 -4.46
N PRO A 12 4.10 32.74 -4.49
CA PRO A 12 2.83 33.24 -4.98
C PRO A 12 2.74 32.98 -6.50
N LEU A 13 2.18 31.83 -6.88
CA LEU A 13 2.04 31.43 -8.28
C LEU A 13 0.66 31.84 -8.81
N TYR A 14 0.65 32.56 -9.95
CA TYR A 14 -0.58 32.81 -10.71
C TYR A 14 -0.72 31.74 -11.79
N ILE A 15 -1.32 30.60 -11.46
CA ILE A 15 -1.38 29.48 -12.42
C ILE A 15 -2.47 29.77 -13.46
N THR A 16 -2.07 30.15 -14.67
CA THR A 16 -2.94 30.13 -15.87
C THR A 16 -2.70 28.84 -16.65
N GLU A 17 -3.76 28.20 -17.14
CA GLU A 17 -3.80 26.80 -17.61
C GLU A 17 -2.83 26.43 -18.76
N THR A 18 -2.07 27.38 -19.32
CA THR A 18 -1.27 27.15 -20.53
C THR A 18 0.07 27.91 -20.62
N ASN A 19 0.43 28.77 -19.65
CA ASN A 19 1.65 29.58 -19.75
C ASN A 19 2.58 29.35 -18.57
N SER A 20 3.84 28.98 -18.85
CA SER A 20 4.91 29.05 -17.87
C SER A 20 5.22 30.52 -17.57
N ILE A 21 4.97 30.97 -16.35
CA ILE A 21 5.30 32.36 -15.94
C ILE A 21 6.78 32.51 -15.60
N TYR A 22 7.45 31.40 -15.26
CA TYR A 22 8.84 31.39 -14.81
C TYR A 22 9.76 30.81 -15.87
N GLU A 23 10.85 31.52 -16.16
CA GLU A 23 11.89 31.09 -17.09
C GLU A 23 13.01 30.32 -16.38
N SER A 24 13.40 30.73 -15.16
CA SER A 24 14.43 30.04 -14.39
C SER A 24 14.22 30.13 -12.88
N ILE A 25 14.78 29.16 -12.15
CA ILE A 25 14.84 29.12 -10.68
C ILE A 25 16.30 29.00 -10.27
N THR A 26 16.73 29.85 -9.33
CA THR A 26 18.08 29.77 -8.76
C THR A 26 18.02 29.33 -7.31
N VAL A 27 18.77 28.28 -6.99
CA VAL A 27 18.86 27.72 -5.64
C VAL A 27 20.31 27.85 -5.16
N SER A 28 20.53 28.49 -4.01
CA SER A 28 21.85 28.68 -3.39
C SER A 28 21.90 28.07 -2.00
N SER A 29 23.07 27.57 -1.59
CA SER A 29 23.29 27.04 -0.25
C SER A 29 24.49 27.70 0.41
N ASP A 30 24.36 28.05 1.69
CA ASP A 30 25.47 28.49 2.52
C ASP A 30 26.52 27.40 2.77
N LEU A 31 26.16 26.12 2.62
CA LEU A 31 27.04 24.98 2.79
C LEU A 31 27.93 24.77 1.55
N PRO A 32 29.26 24.74 1.71
CA PRO A 32 30.20 24.70 0.58
C PRO A 32 30.13 23.40 -0.24
N ASN A 33 29.66 22.29 0.35
CA ASN A 33 29.55 20.97 -0.28
C ASN A 33 28.08 20.51 -0.38
N ALA A 34 27.13 21.44 -0.46
CA ALA A 34 25.73 21.08 -0.61
C ALA A 34 25.48 20.38 -1.95
N THR A 35 24.76 19.26 -1.88
CA THR A 35 24.06 18.69 -3.01
C THR A 35 22.84 19.59 -3.30
N ILE A 36 22.79 20.16 -4.50
CA ILE A 36 21.65 20.93 -4.99
C ILE A 36 21.01 20.18 -6.16
N LEU A 37 19.76 19.76 -5.97
CA LEU A 37 18.90 19.13 -6.97
C LEU A 37 17.69 20.05 -7.23
N GLY A 38 17.15 20.00 -8.44
CA GLY A 38 16.10 20.89 -8.87
C GLY A 38 15.22 20.32 -9.97
N PRO A 39 14.30 21.14 -10.50
CA PRO A 39 13.17 20.71 -11.32
C PRO A 39 13.57 20.13 -12.70
N ASN A 40 14.81 20.29 -13.11
CA ASN A 40 15.30 19.84 -14.42
C ASN A 40 16.77 19.43 -14.33
N SER A 41 17.19 18.48 -15.16
CA SER A 41 18.60 18.13 -15.33
C SER A 41 19.40 19.23 -16.02
N ASN A 42 18.73 20.15 -16.73
CA ASN A 42 19.38 21.30 -17.35
C ASN A 42 19.57 22.42 -16.31
N PHE A 43 20.80 22.59 -15.85
CA PHE A 43 21.18 23.65 -14.93
C PHE A 43 22.54 24.25 -15.27
N THR A 44 22.73 25.50 -14.86
CA THR A 44 24.04 26.17 -14.85
C THR A 44 24.53 26.26 -13.42
N GLU A 45 25.74 25.77 -13.15
CA GLU A 45 26.40 25.99 -11.87
C GLU A 45 26.94 27.42 -11.80
N ILE A 46 26.58 28.14 -10.75
CA ILE A 46 26.96 29.53 -10.51
C ILE A 46 27.41 29.71 -9.06
N ARG A 47 27.99 30.87 -8.76
CA ARG A 47 28.24 31.30 -7.37
C ARG A 47 27.46 32.56 -7.08
N LEU A 48 26.70 32.55 -5.98
CA LEU A 48 26.00 33.71 -5.47
C LEU A 48 26.64 34.13 -4.15
N ASN A 49 27.25 35.32 -4.11
CA ASN A 49 27.94 35.83 -2.92
C ASN A 49 29.00 34.85 -2.35
N GLY A 50 29.67 34.09 -3.21
CA GLY A 50 30.68 33.09 -2.81
C GLY A 50 30.13 31.70 -2.46
N HIS A 51 28.81 31.56 -2.36
CA HIS A 51 28.12 30.31 -2.05
C HIS A 51 27.80 29.49 -3.32
N PRO A 52 27.82 28.14 -3.24
CA PRO A 52 27.39 27.29 -4.34
C PRO A 52 25.93 27.52 -4.67
N ALA A 53 25.64 27.67 -5.97
CA ALA A 53 24.29 27.86 -6.47
C ALA A 53 24.09 27.17 -7.82
N LYS A 54 22.85 26.76 -8.10
CA LYS A 54 22.45 26.21 -9.40
C LYS A 54 21.25 26.99 -9.92
N GLN A 55 21.34 27.40 -11.19
CA GLN A 55 20.24 28.00 -11.93
C GLN A 55 19.62 26.94 -12.85
N PHE A 56 18.36 26.62 -12.62
CA PHE A 56 17.58 25.64 -13.37
C PHE A 56 16.68 26.34 -14.38
N ASP A 57 16.64 25.82 -15.60
CA ASP A 57 15.66 26.24 -16.62
C ASP A 57 14.32 25.53 -16.37
N VAL A 58 13.28 26.32 -16.12
CA VAL A 58 11.91 25.83 -15.86
C VAL A 58 10.92 26.26 -16.93
N SER A 59 11.39 26.86 -18.03
CA SER A 59 10.54 27.27 -19.16
C SER A 59 9.78 26.09 -19.79
N SER A 60 10.35 24.88 -19.73
CA SER A 60 9.71 23.66 -20.22
C SER A 60 8.80 22.97 -19.20
N CYS A 61 8.71 23.46 -17.96
CA CYS A 61 7.85 22.87 -16.94
C CYS A 61 6.41 23.33 -17.15
N THR A 62 5.58 22.44 -17.70
CA THR A 62 4.16 22.73 -17.98
C THR A 62 3.26 22.51 -16.76
N ASN A 63 3.70 21.69 -15.80
CA ASN A 63 2.94 21.41 -14.58
C ASN A 63 3.76 21.76 -13.32
N TYR A 64 3.34 22.83 -12.65
CA TYR A 64 4.00 23.38 -11.46
C TYR A 64 3.73 22.59 -10.17
N ASP A 65 2.81 21.62 -10.19
CA ASP A 65 2.55 20.75 -9.03
C ASP A 65 3.72 19.78 -8.78
N PHE A 66 4.54 19.51 -9.81
CA PHE A 66 5.74 18.69 -9.72
C PHE A 66 7.03 19.51 -9.53
N LEU A 67 6.93 20.83 -9.29
CA LEU A 67 8.10 21.66 -9.06
C LEU A 67 8.70 21.36 -7.67
N GLY A 68 10.00 21.09 -7.61
CA GLY A 68 10.71 20.87 -6.35
C GLY A 68 12.20 21.16 -6.44
N TRP A 69 12.83 21.38 -5.28
CA TRP A 69 14.28 21.45 -5.13
C TRP A 69 14.72 20.81 -3.81
N VAL A 70 15.96 20.34 -3.77
CA VAL A 70 16.61 19.79 -2.57
C VAL A 70 17.97 20.43 -2.39
N VAL A 71 18.25 20.82 -1.15
CA VAL A 71 19.52 21.41 -0.73
C VAL A 71 19.95 20.75 0.57
N GLY A 72 21.16 20.22 0.62
CA GLY A 72 21.72 19.68 1.85
C GLY A 72 23.00 18.88 1.64
N ILE A 73 23.60 18.42 2.73
CA ILE A 73 24.68 17.42 2.69
C ILE A 73 24.02 16.06 2.65
N ILE A 74 24.15 15.35 1.53
CA ILE A 74 23.43 14.10 1.30
C ILE A 74 24.41 13.07 0.74
N ASN A 75 24.44 11.88 1.34
CA ASN A 75 25.25 10.77 0.86
C ASN A 75 24.72 10.30 -0.48
N THR A 76 25.62 9.86 -1.37
CA THR A 76 25.26 9.39 -2.70
C THR A 76 25.72 7.96 -2.89
N VAL A 77 24.82 7.11 -3.39
CA VAL A 77 25.08 5.73 -3.75
C VAL A 77 24.59 5.50 -5.17
N THR A 78 25.43 4.93 -6.01
CA THR A 78 25.05 4.56 -7.38
C THR A 78 24.93 3.04 -7.46
N VAL A 79 23.77 2.56 -7.90
CA VAL A 79 23.53 1.14 -8.20
C VAL A 79 23.07 1.06 -9.64
N SER A 80 23.77 0.30 -10.48
CA SER A 80 23.53 0.32 -11.93
C SER A 80 23.68 1.76 -12.46
N ARG A 81 22.67 2.30 -13.16
CA ARG A 81 22.57 3.68 -13.64
C ARG A 81 21.68 4.55 -12.75
N LEU A 82 21.16 4.01 -11.66
CA LEU A 82 20.31 4.71 -10.72
C LEU A 82 21.17 5.42 -9.67
N ILE A 83 20.87 6.68 -9.41
CA ILE A 83 21.57 7.49 -8.40
C ILE A 83 20.63 7.67 -7.21
N PHE A 84 21.05 7.18 -6.06
CA PHE A 84 20.35 7.29 -4.79
C PHE A 84 21.06 8.28 -3.88
N TYR A 85 20.27 9.13 -3.24
CA TYR A 85 20.69 10.07 -2.22
C TYR A 85 20.04 9.70 -0.89
N SER A 86 20.74 9.82 0.24
CA SER A 86 20.14 9.68 1.57
C SER A 86 20.89 10.48 2.62
N LEU A 87 20.18 10.90 3.67
CA LEU A 87 20.79 11.52 4.85
C LEU A 87 21.68 10.54 5.61
N GLU A 88 21.36 9.25 5.55
CA GLU A 88 22.10 8.17 6.21
C GLU A 88 22.95 7.38 5.19
N ASN A 89 23.86 6.56 5.69
CA ASN A 89 24.60 5.64 4.84
C ASN A 89 23.66 4.51 4.38
N LEU A 90 23.30 4.51 3.10
CA LEU A 90 22.51 3.43 2.52
C LEU A 90 23.35 2.15 2.44
N ASP A 91 22.82 1.07 3.02
CA ASP A 91 23.38 -0.26 2.82
C ASP A 91 23.14 -0.71 1.37
N THR A 92 24.22 -0.69 0.57
CA THR A 92 24.22 -1.13 -0.83
C THR A 92 23.72 -2.56 -1.03
N GLN A 93 23.84 -3.44 -0.03
CA GLN A 93 23.37 -4.82 -0.14
C GLN A 93 21.84 -4.87 -0.27
N LYS A 94 21.11 -3.98 0.42
CA LYS A 94 19.65 -3.87 0.33
C LYS A 94 19.17 -3.41 -1.04
N LEU A 95 20.03 -2.76 -1.83
CA LEU A 95 19.71 -2.26 -3.17
C LEU A 95 20.31 -3.13 -4.28
N SER A 96 21.04 -4.20 -3.94
CA SER A 96 21.75 -5.05 -4.92
C SER A 96 20.83 -5.63 -6.00
N PHE A 97 19.58 -5.97 -5.66
CA PHE A 97 18.58 -6.48 -6.61
C PHE A 97 18.24 -5.47 -7.74
N LEU A 98 18.52 -4.18 -7.53
CA LEU A 98 18.33 -3.14 -8.55
C LEU A 98 19.38 -3.20 -9.67
N SER A 99 20.42 -4.03 -9.58
CA SER A 99 21.34 -4.25 -10.70
C SER A 99 20.61 -4.77 -11.95
N ASN A 100 19.46 -5.43 -11.78
CA ASN A 100 18.62 -5.89 -12.88
C ASN A 100 18.08 -4.76 -13.76
N PHE A 101 18.14 -3.50 -13.30
CA PHE A 101 17.76 -2.34 -14.09
C PHE A 101 18.74 -2.00 -15.22
N ASP A 102 19.96 -2.56 -15.25
CA ASP A 102 21.00 -2.22 -16.24
C ASP A 102 20.51 -2.33 -17.71
N ASN A 103 19.58 -3.24 -17.98
CA ASN A 103 19.01 -3.47 -19.31
C ASN A 103 17.82 -2.56 -19.65
N TYR A 104 17.29 -1.83 -18.67
CA TYR A 104 16.02 -1.10 -18.76
C TYR A 104 16.14 0.41 -18.51
N VAL A 105 17.16 0.90 -17.77
CA VAL A 105 17.23 2.33 -17.39
C VAL A 105 17.21 3.24 -18.63
N PRO A 106 16.24 4.18 -18.72
CA PRO A 106 16.22 5.22 -19.74
C PRO A 106 17.57 5.96 -19.82
N LYS A 107 17.91 6.53 -20.98
CA LYS A 107 19.18 7.27 -21.14
C LYS A 107 19.31 8.48 -20.21
N THR A 108 18.21 8.98 -19.67
CA THR A 108 18.14 10.14 -18.76
C THR A 108 18.31 9.72 -17.31
N ILE A 109 19.29 10.30 -16.63
CA ILE A 109 19.51 10.12 -15.20
C ILE A 109 18.38 10.80 -14.43
N TYR A 110 17.65 10.02 -13.62
CA TYR A 110 16.57 10.51 -12.75
C TYR A 110 16.90 10.12 -11.30
N PRO A 111 17.43 11.05 -10.48
CA PRO A 111 17.77 10.84 -9.07
C PRO A 111 16.62 10.38 -8.18
N PHE A 112 16.97 9.55 -7.19
CA PHE A 112 16.09 9.12 -6.10
C PHE A 112 16.65 9.56 -4.76
N ILE A 113 15.81 10.03 -3.85
CA ILE A 113 16.22 10.53 -2.53
C ILE A 113 15.44 9.77 -1.46
N PHE A 114 16.11 9.03 -0.59
CA PHE A 114 15.50 8.41 0.57
C PHE A 114 15.46 9.39 1.74
N LEU A 115 14.25 9.72 2.19
CA LEU A 115 14.03 10.54 3.38
C LEU A 115 13.20 9.79 4.42
N PRO A 116 13.53 9.93 5.72
CA PRO A 116 12.65 9.50 6.80
C PRO A 116 11.41 10.39 6.86
N ASP A 117 10.32 9.85 7.40
CA ASP A 117 9.15 10.60 7.86
C ASP A 117 8.47 11.53 6.84
N ILE A 118 8.43 11.12 5.56
CA ILE A 118 7.61 11.79 4.55
C ILE A 118 6.13 11.38 4.63
N ASN A 119 5.23 12.32 4.31
CA ASN A 119 3.77 12.13 4.42
C ASN A 119 3.18 11.12 3.43
N SER A 120 3.88 10.85 2.33
CA SER A 120 3.53 9.81 1.34
C SER A 120 4.68 8.80 1.20
N ASP A 121 4.42 7.63 0.61
CA ASP A 121 5.50 6.66 0.40
C ASP A 121 6.50 7.16 -0.67
N MET A 122 6.02 7.93 -1.65
CA MET A 122 6.82 8.57 -2.69
C MET A 122 6.25 9.94 -3.08
N ILE A 123 7.13 10.87 -3.44
CA ILE A 123 6.81 12.20 -4.01
C ILE A 123 7.57 12.36 -5.32
N LEU A 124 6.84 12.71 -6.39
CA LEU A 124 7.37 12.94 -7.72
C LEU A 124 7.66 14.42 -7.92
N THR A 125 8.81 14.71 -8.51
CA THR A 125 9.15 16.05 -8.98
C THR A 125 9.68 15.97 -10.40
N ASN A 126 9.60 17.08 -11.12
CA ASN A 126 10.36 17.21 -12.36
C ASN A 126 11.85 17.13 -11.98
N GLY A 127 12.60 16.20 -12.55
CA GLY A 127 14.04 16.07 -12.29
C GLY A 127 14.49 15.15 -11.15
N TYR A 128 13.67 14.82 -10.14
CA TYR A 128 14.01 13.79 -9.13
C TYR A 128 12.78 13.19 -8.43
N CYS A 129 12.98 12.11 -7.68
CA CYS A 129 11.93 11.48 -6.88
C CYS A 129 12.37 11.33 -5.42
N ILE A 130 11.45 11.58 -4.48
CA ILE A 130 11.65 11.34 -3.05
C ILE A 130 10.94 10.03 -2.70
N LEU A 131 11.66 9.12 -2.06
CA LEU A 131 11.19 7.83 -1.58
C LEU A 131 11.24 7.80 -0.06
N SER A 132 10.25 7.15 0.56
CA SER A 132 10.28 6.88 2.00
C SER A 132 11.33 5.84 2.32
N THR A 133 12.07 6.01 3.42
CA THR A 133 12.95 4.97 3.96
C THR A 133 12.20 3.67 4.33
N LYS A 134 10.86 3.70 4.43
CA LYS A 134 10.03 2.50 4.56
C LYS A 134 10.27 1.49 3.43
N PHE A 135 10.64 1.93 2.24
CA PHE A 135 10.98 1.01 1.13
C PHE A 135 12.26 0.20 1.36
N LEU A 136 13.11 0.63 2.30
CA LEU A 136 14.33 -0.08 2.70
C LEU A 136 14.07 -1.13 3.78
N SER A 137 12.82 -1.28 4.22
CA SER A 137 12.41 -2.43 5.02
C SER A 137 12.43 -3.71 4.18
N THR A 138 12.64 -4.86 4.80
CA THR A 138 12.53 -6.15 4.11
C THR A 138 11.09 -6.46 3.70
N TYR A 139 10.14 -6.04 4.54
CA TYR A 139 8.72 -6.38 4.43
C TYR A 139 7.76 -5.21 4.56
N SER A 140 6.70 -5.31 3.76
CA SER A 140 5.70 -4.27 3.59
C SER A 140 4.61 -4.42 4.65
N ASP A 141 4.16 -3.32 5.23
CA ASP A 141 2.98 -3.27 6.10
C ASP A 141 1.66 -3.32 5.30
N PHE A 142 1.74 -3.48 3.98
CA PHE A 142 0.61 -3.58 3.09
C PHE A 142 -0.31 -4.73 3.50
N ASN A 143 -1.59 -4.42 3.69
CA ASN A 143 -2.60 -5.39 4.13
C ASN A 143 -2.98 -6.36 3.00
N SER A 144 -2.06 -7.25 2.64
CA SER A 144 -2.23 -8.26 1.62
C SER A 144 -2.76 -9.58 2.18
N PHE A 145 -3.42 -10.34 1.31
CA PHE A 145 -3.78 -11.72 1.61
C PHE A 145 -2.56 -12.66 1.57
N ILE A 146 -1.58 -12.36 0.73
CA ILE A 146 -0.31 -13.08 0.58
C ILE A 146 0.82 -12.09 0.88
N PRO A 147 1.81 -12.42 1.72
CA PRO A 147 2.91 -11.51 2.02
C PRO A 147 3.71 -11.13 0.76
N ILE A 148 3.85 -9.83 0.52
CA ILE A 148 4.69 -9.29 -0.57
C ILE A 148 5.96 -8.68 0.05
N PRO A 149 7.15 -8.97 -0.49
CA PRO A 149 8.38 -8.25 -0.13
C PRO A 149 8.27 -6.75 -0.41
N THR A 150 8.85 -5.88 0.43
CA THR A 150 8.88 -4.43 0.18
C THR A 150 9.60 -4.08 -1.12
N THR A 151 10.58 -4.90 -1.50
CA THR A 151 11.34 -4.73 -2.76
C THR A 151 10.42 -4.65 -3.97
N TYR A 152 9.26 -5.32 -3.97
CA TYR A 152 8.31 -5.26 -5.09
C TYR A 152 7.67 -3.87 -5.16
N HIS A 153 7.34 -3.27 -4.02
CA HIS A 153 6.83 -1.91 -3.97
C HIS A 153 7.90 -0.87 -4.31
N LEU A 154 9.16 -1.09 -3.91
CA LEU A 154 10.28 -0.24 -4.31
C LEU A 154 10.51 -0.29 -5.82
N VAL A 155 10.51 -1.49 -6.42
CA VAL A 155 10.57 -1.65 -7.89
C VAL A 155 9.39 -0.95 -8.55
N ALA A 156 8.17 -1.11 -8.02
CA ALA A 156 6.99 -0.44 -8.55
C ALA A 156 7.11 1.09 -8.49
N ALA A 157 7.62 1.64 -7.39
CA ALA A 157 7.83 3.07 -7.20
C ALA A 157 8.91 3.61 -8.16
N ILE A 158 10.04 2.93 -8.28
CA ILE A 158 11.12 3.30 -9.22
C ILE A 158 10.61 3.25 -10.66
N CYS A 159 9.95 2.16 -11.07
CA CYS A 159 9.38 2.04 -12.41
C CYS A 159 8.33 3.13 -12.67
N TYR A 160 7.49 3.45 -11.69
CA TYR A 160 6.54 4.54 -11.81
C TYR A 160 7.23 5.88 -12.03
N ALA A 161 8.27 6.19 -11.26
CA ALA A 161 9.00 7.45 -11.36
C ALA A 161 9.77 7.59 -12.68
N LEU A 162 10.34 6.50 -13.19
CA LEU A 162 10.99 6.46 -14.50
C LEU A 162 9.98 6.66 -15.64
N THR A 163 8.83 5.97 -15.58
CA THR A 163 7.72 6.16 -16.53
C THR A 163 7.18 7.59 -16.48
N PHE A 164 7.03 8.18 -15.28
CA PHE A 164 6.67 9.57 -15.12
C PHE A 164 7.67 10.50 -15.81
N ASN A 165 8.97 10.29 -15.62
CA ASN A 165 10.00 11.10 -16.25
C ASN A 165 10.01 10.96 -17.78
N GLU A 166 9.68 9.77 -18.30
CA GLU A 166 9.63 9.51 -19.74
C GLU A 166 8.38 10.08 -20.42
N TYR A 167 7.20 9.84 -19.85
CA TYR A 167 5.91 10.13 -20.51
C TYR A 167 5.09 11.20 -19.78
N GLY A 168 5.17 11.25 -18.45
CA GLY A 168 4.22 11.98 -17.61
C GLY A 168 4.55 13.45 -17.33
N ARG A 169 5.83 13.82 -17.30
CA ARG A 169 6.29 15.13 -16.78
C ARG A 169 5.76 16.36 -17.52
N ASN A 170 5.44 16.21 -18.81
CA ASN A 170 4.99 17.32 -19.66
C ASN A 170 3.46 17.37 -19.81
N ILE A 171 2.72 16.42 -19.23
CA ILE A 171 1.27 16.34 -19.37
C ILE A 171 0.61 17.21 -18.29
N TYR A 172 -0.18 18.18 -18.74
CA TYR A 172 -1.10 18.93 -17.91
C TYR A 172 -2.50 18.29 -17.97
N PHE A 173 -3.13 18.11 -16.81
CA PHE A 173 -4.46 17.52 -16.70
C PHE A 173 -5.29 18.23 -15.63
N LYS A 174 -6.61 18.22 -15.79
CA LYS A 174 -7.53 18.70 -14.74
C LYS A 174 -7.52 17.72 -13.55
N PRO A 175 -7.65 18.19 -12.29
CA PRO A 175 -7.66 17.31 -11.11
C PRO A 175 -8.66 16.15 -11.17
N SER A 176 -9.82 16.34 -11.82
CA SER A 176 -10.81 15.29 -12.03
C SER A 176 -10.33 14.12 -12.89
N LEU A 177 -9.22 14.26 -13.61
CA LEU A 177 -8.62 13.26 -14.49
C LEU A 177 -7.38 12.60 -13.89
N THR A 178 -7.09 12.85 -12.61
CA THR A 178 -5.93 12.26 -11.92
C THR A 178 -5.94 10.73 -11.99
N TRP A 179 -7.12 10.09 -11.95
CA TRP A 179 -7.25 8.64 -12.11
C TRP A 179 -6.67 8.16 -13.45
N PHE A 180 -6.91 8.88 -14.56
CA PHE A 180 -6.46 8.46 -15.88
C PHE A 180 -4.94 8.61 -15.96
N TYR A 181 -4.41 9.77 -15.56
CA TYR A 181 -2.98 10.03 -15.54
C TYR A 181 -2.21 9.00 -14.69
N VAL A 182 -2.62 8.82 -13.43
CA VAL A 182 -1.95 7.87 -12.53
C VAL A 182 -2.13 6.42 -12.98
N GLY A 183 -3.29 6.07 -13.53
CA GLY A 183 -3.54 4.75 -14.10
C GLY A 183 -2.63 4.46 -15.29
N MET A 184 -2.46 5.41 -16.22
CA MET A 184 -1.57 5.30 -17.38
C MET A 184 -0.11 5.11 -16.95
N MET A 185 0.37 5.93 -16.01
CA MET A 185 1.74 5.79 -15.49
C MET A 185 1.93 4.47 -14.75
N SER A 186 0.92 4.01 -13.99
CA SER A 186 0.97 2.73 -13.29
C SER A 186 0.99 1.54 -14.25
N PHE A 187 0.21 1.59 -15.34
CA PHE A 187 0.17 0.55 -16.35
C PHE A 187 1.53 0.42 -17.05
N ALA A 188 2.05 1.53 -17.55
CA ALA A 188 3.35 1.55 -18.21
C ALA A 188 4.47 1.10 -17.26
N ALA A 189 4.46 1.56 -16.00
CA ALA A 189 5.37 1.05 -14.98
C ALA A 189 5.26 -0.45 -14.76
N SER A 190 4.05 -1.03 -14.73
CA SER A 190 3.85 -2.47 -14.51
C SER A 190 4.46 -3.32 -15.64
N ASN A 191 4.35 -2.88 -16.89
CA ASN A 191 5.01 -3.54 -18.02
C ASN A 191 6.54 -3.54 -17.86
N ASN A 192 7.09 -2.46 -17.31
CA ASN A 192 8.52 -2.34 -17.05
C ASN A 192 9.00 -3.23 -15.90
N MET A 193 8.18 -3.40 -14.87
CA MET A 193 8.50 -4.26 -13.73
C MET A 193 8.69 -5.74 -14.13
N ILE A 194 8.05 -6.21 -15.23
CA ILE A 194 8.20 -7.59 -15.73
C ILE A 194 9.67 -7.89 -16.06
N TYR A 195 10.42 -6.93 -16.60
CA TYR A 195 11.84 -7.11 -16.93
C TYR A 195 12.75 -7.22 -15.69
N ILE A 196 12.27 -6.78 -14.52
CA ILE A 196 13.06 -6.71 -13.29
C ILE A 196 12.71 -7.85 -12.34
N LEU A 197 11.40 -8.10 -12.15
CA LEU A 197 10.89 -9.10 -11.22
C LEU A 197 10.59 -10.45 -11.90
N GLY A 198 10.22 -10.45 -13.19
CA GLY A 198 9.68 -11.63 -13.86
C GLY A 198 8.15 -11.64 -13.90
N SER A 199 7.58 -12.39 -14.85
CA SER A 199 6.12 -12.41 -15.09
C SER A 199 5.33 -13.01 -13.93
N ASN A 200 5.86 -14.05 -13.29
CA ASN A 200 5.20 -14.76 -12.18
C ASN A 200 5.05 -13.86 -10.95
N GLU A 201 6.07 -13.06 -10.68
CA GLU A 201 6.15 -12.10 -9.60
C GLU A 201 5.15 -10.96 -9.81
N ILE A 202 5.04 -10.46 -11.05
CA ILE A 202 4.05 -9.44 -11.41
C ILE A 202 2.62 -9.97 -11.35
N ASP A 203 2.38 -11.20 -11.79
CA ASP A 203 1.09 -11.85 -11.64
C ASP A 203 0.68 -11.99 -10.17
N ALA A 204 1.59 -12.44 -9.29
CA ALA A 204 1.34 -12.53 -7.85
C ALA A 204 1.11 -11.15 -7.22
N TYR A 205 1.87 -10.13 -7.65
CA TYR A 205 1.72 -8.75 -7.20
C TYR A 205 0.35 -8.17 -7.60
N ASN A 206 -0.01 -8.28 -8.88
CA ASN A 206 -1.30 -7.83 -9.42
C ASN A 206 -2.48 -8.55 -8.75
N TYR A 207 -2.38 -9.86 -8.56
CA TYR A 207 -3.40 -10.62 -7.81
C TYR A 207 -3.61 -10.02 -6.42
N THR A 208 -2.51 -9.74 -5.72
CA THR A 208 -2.57 -9.22 -4.36
C THR A 208 -3.13 -7.79 -4.29
N LEU A 209 -2.76 -6.92 -5.22
CA LEU A 209 -3.33 -5.58 -5.35
C LEU A 209 -4.84 -5.63 -5.65
N LEU A 210 -5.28 -6.51 -6.55
CA LEU A 210 -6.68 -6.67 -6.87
C LEU A 210 -7.49 -7.20 -5.68
N ARG A 211 -6.94 -8.15 -4.92
CA ARG A 211 -7.58 -8.67 -3.70
C ARG A 211 -7.63 -7.64 -2.58
N TYR A 212 -6.62 -6.79 -2.44
CA TYR A 212 -6.66 -5.64 -1.54
C TYR A 212 -7.81 -4.70 -1.92
N LEU A 213 -7.93 -4.39 -3.22
CA LEU A 213 -8.99 -3.54 -3.75
C LEU A 213 -10.38 -4.14 -3.53
N TYR A 214 -10.53 -5.45 -3.72
CA TYR A 214 -11.77 -6.18 -3.45
C TYR A 214 -12.19 -6.10 -1.97
N ARG A 215 -11.23 -6.29 -1.05
CA ARG A 215 -11.46 -6.22 0.41
C ARG A 215 -11.76 -4.82 0.91
N ALA A 216 -11.27 -3.80 0.21
CA ALA A 216 -11.54 -2.41 0.54
C ALA A 216 -13.02 -2.02 0.44
N GLY A 217 -13.84 -2.80 -0.29
CA GLY A 217 -15.27 -2.56 -0.43
C GLY A 217 -15.59 -1.45 -1.43
N LYS A 218 -16.58 -0.61 -1.10
CA LYS A 218 -16.92 0.56 -1.92
C LYS A 218 -15.84 1.63 -1.75
N ILE A 219 -15.39 2.17 -2.87
CA ILE A 219 -14.43 3.26 -2.91
C ILE A 219 -15.21 4.55 -3.16
N GLU A 220 -15.10 5.51 -2.25
CA GLU A 220 -15.79 6.79 -2.37
C GLU A 220 -15.26 7.61 -3.55
N LYS A 221 -16.08 8.54 -4.04
CA LYS A 221 -15.82 9.32 -5.26
C LYS A 221 -14.88 10.51 -5.01
N ASP A 222 -14.04 10.45 -3.97
CA ASP A 222 -13.17 11.57 -3.62
C ASP A 222 -11.79 11.49 -4.29
N TYR A 223 -11.80 11.55 -5.62
CA TYR A 223 -10.57 11.68 -6.39
C TYR A 223 -9.91 13.06 -6.25
N ASN A 224 -10.52 14.01 -5.51
CA ASN A 224 -9.92 15.33 -5.28
C ASN A 224 -8.87 15.31 -4.16
N GLU A 225 -8.94 14.36 -3.24
CA GLU A 225 -7.87 14.10 -2.25
C GLU A 225 -6.68 13.34 -2.86
N PHE A 226 -6.86 12.74 -4.04
CA PHE A 226 -5.85 11.98 -4.74
C PHE A 226 -4.91 12.89 -5.54
N LYS A 227 -3.70 13.09 -5.03
CA LYS A 227 -2.67 13.94 -5.66
C LYS A 227 -1.78 13.13 -6.59
N ALA A 228 -1.62 13.58 -7.83
CA ALA A 228 -0.81 12.90 -8.84
C ALA A 228 0.69 12.84 -8.53
N PHE A 229 1.20 13.81 -7.76
CA PHE A 229 2.60 13.88 -7.35
C PHE A 229 2.91 13.03 -6.12
N GLU A 230 1.89 12.52 -5.42
CA GLU A 230 2.08 11.58 -4.30
C GLU A 230 1.77 10.17 -4.78
N TRP A 231 2.59 9.21 -4.36
CA TRP A 231 2.35 7.80 -4.58
C TRP A 231 2.40 7.07 -3.25
N ASN A 232 1.32 6.37 -2.94
CA ASN A 232 1.16 5.60 -1.71
C ASN A 232 0.85 4.14 -2.05
N ILE A 233 1.55 3.21 -1.40
CA ILE A 233 1.40 1.77 -1.60
C ILE A 233 -0.07 1.38 -1.35
N GLN A 234 -0.64 1.91 -0.26
CA GLN A 234 -1.99 1.61 0.23
C GLN A 234 -3.10 2.45 -0.45
N SER A 235 -2.79 3.30 -1.42
CA SER A 235 -3.82 4.12 -2.09
C SER A 235 -4.76 3.26 -2.93
N LYS A 236 -6.00 3.10 -2.45
CA LYS A 236 -7.08 2.40 -3.16
C LYS A 236 -7.40 3.06 -4.50
N HIS A 237 -7.41 4.39 -4.57
CA HIS A 237 -7.66 5.14 -5.80
C HIS A 237 -6.58 4.90 -6.85
N ARG A 238 -5.30 4.85 -6.45
CA ARG A 238 -4.18 4.50 -7.34
C ARG A 238 -4.33 3.09 -7.91
N ILE A 239 -4.60 2.11 -7.04
CA ILE A 239 -4.74 0.71 -7.45
C ILE A 239 -5.96 0.55 -8.37
N GLN A 240 -7.08 1.21 -8.05
CA GLN A 240 -8.26 1.23 -8.91
C GLN A 240 -7.96 1.85 -10.28
N ALA A 241 -7.28 3.00 -10.31
CA ALA A 241 -6.88 3.69 -11.53
C ALA A 241 -6.04 2.80 -12.45
N LEU A 242 -5.05 2.07 -11.90
CA LEU A 242 -4.28 1.07 -12.64
C LEU A 242 -5.20 0.07 -13.33
N PHE A 243 -6.08 -0.61 -12.57
CA PHE A 243 -6.92 -1.65 -13.16
C PHE A 243 -7.98 -1.10 -14.12
N ILE A 244 -8.52 0.10 -13.91
CA ILE A 244 -9.43 0.73 -14.88
C ILE A 244 -8.70 1.00 -16.20
N VAL A 245 -7.47 1.51 -16.13
CA VAL A 245 -6.65 1.71 -17.33
C VAL A 245 -6.30 0.39 -18.00
N ASN A 246 -6.04 -0.69 -17.24
CA ASN A 246 -5.86 -2.02 -17.83
C ASN A 246 -7.07 -2.42 -18.70
N VAL A 247 -8.31 -2.09 -18.30
CA VAL A 247 -9.49 -2.33 -19.14
C VAL A 247 -9.38 -1.65 -20.51
N ILE A 248 -8.93 -0.39 -20.55
CA ILE A 248 -8.70 0.33 -21.81
C ILE A 248 -7.72 -0.45 -22.70
N PHE A 249 -6.63 -0.93 -22.10
CA PHE A 249 -5.60 -1.70 -22.79
C PHE A 249 -6.03 -3.13 -23.19
N THR A 250 -7.12 -3.67 -22.66
CA THR A 250 -7.71 -4.92 -23.19
C THR A 250 -8.31 -4.75 -24.60
N PHE A 251 -8.58 -3.52 -25.03
CA PHE A 251 -9.06 -3.18 -26.37
C PHE A 251 -7.94 -2.77 -27.35
N ILE A 252 -6.68 -2.82 -26.90
CA ILE A 252 -5.52 -2.39 -27.66
C ILE A 252 -4.60 -3.59 -27.87
N ASP A 253 -4.06 -3.75 -29.07
CA ASP A 253 -3.02 -4.76 -29.31
C ASP A 253 -1.76 -4.43 -28.48
N GLU A 254 -1.17 -5.42 -27.82
CA GLU A 254 0.04 -5.24 -26.97
C GLU A 254 1.18 -4.53 -27.71
N SER A 255 1.37 -4.83 -29.00
CA SER A 255 2.37 -4.17 -29.87
C SER A 255 2.18 -2.66 -30.03
N LYS A 256 1.01 -2.11 -29.67
CA LYS A 256 0.66 -0.69 -29.79
C LYS A 256 0.66 0.05 -28.46
N TYR A 257 0.93 -0.62 -27.33
CA TYR A 257 0.85 -0.01 -25.99
C TYR A 257 1.70 1.25 -25.86
N ASP A 258 2.99 1.18 -26.21
CA ASP A 258 3.90 2.33 -26.15
C ASP A 258 3.43 3.47 -27.07
N SER A 259 3.02 3.15 -28.30
CA SER A 259 2.53 4.15 -29.26
C SER A 259 1.27 4.86 -28.79
N PHE A 260 0.39 4.16 -28.08
CA PHE A 260 -0.80 4.73 -27.47
C PHE A 260 -0.42 5.67 -26.32
N ILE A 261 0.44 5.25 -25.40
CA ILE A 261 0.90 6.12 -24.29
C ILE A 261 1.57 7.40 -24.83
N ARG A 262 2.40 7.29 -25.86
CA ARG A 262 3.08 8.45 -26.48
C ARG A 262 2.14 9.39 -27.24
N SER A 263 0.94 8.95 -27.61
CA SER A 263 -0.05 9.78 -28.31
C SER A 263 -0.94 10.58 -27.37
N ILE A 264 -0.76 10.45 -26.05
CA ILE A 264 -1.50 11.22 -25.06
C ILE A 264 -1.25 12.73 -25.28
N PRO A 265 -2.29 13.56 -25.41
CA PRO A 265 -2.14 15.00 -25.56
C PRO A 265 -1.44 15.66 -24.36
N GLU A 266 -0.61 16.67 -24.61
CA GLU A 266 0.07 17.45 -23.56
C GLU A 266 -0.90 18.17 -22.62
N TYR A 267 -2.12 18.46 -23.08
CA TYR A 267 -3.19 19.03 -22.28
C TYR A 267 -4.43 18.14 -22.35
N ILE A 268 -4.91 17.66 -21.19
CA ILE A 268 -6.07 16.79 -21.10
C ILE A 268 -7.16 17.42 -20.22
N ASN A 269 -8.31 17.64 -20.83
CA ASN A 269 -9.58 17.89 -20.15
C ASN A 269 -10.57 16.76 -20.48
N TYR A 270 -11.78 16.82 -19.91
CA TYR A 270 -12.75 15.74 -20.07
C TYR A 270 -13.13 15.49 -21.54
N GLU A 271 -13.36 16.54 -22.32
CA GLU A 271 -13.71 16.45 -23.74
C GLU A 271 -12.57 15.82 -24.57
N ILE A 272 -11.33 16.26 -24.35
CA ILE A 272 -10.15 15.71 -25.00
C ILE A 272 -9.97 14.23 -24.64
N LEU A 273 -10.20 13.86 -23.37
CA LEU A 273 -10.12 12.47 -22.94
C LEU A 273 -11.18 11.60 -23.63
N ILE A 274 -12.43 12.07 -23.73
CA ILE A 274 -13.49 11.35 -24.44
C ILE A 274 -13.10 11.12 -25.91
N ASN A 275 -12.62 12.15 -26.60
CA ASN A 275 -12.19 12.03 -28.00
C ASN A 275 -10.98 11.11 -28.17
N TYR A 276 -10.05 11.13 -27.21
CA TYR A 276 -8.88 10.26 -27.20
C TYR A 276 -9.28 8.79 -27.00
N LEU A 277 -10.16 8.50 -26.03
CA LEU A 277 -10.66 7.15 -25.76
C LEU A 277 -11.60 6.62 -26.84
N ALA A 278 -12.28 7.49 -27.60
CA ALA A 278 -13.13 7.10 -28.72
C ALA A 278 -12.37 6.34 -29.84
N GLN A 279 -11.04 6.41 -29.85
CA GLN A 279 -10.19 5.64 -30.76
C GLN A 279 -10.21 4.13 -30.46
N VAL A 280 -10.58 3.74 -29.24
CA VAL A 280 -10.47 2.35 -28.73
C VAL A 280 -11.74 1.86 -28.04
N ILE A 281 -12.58 2.77 -27.53
CA ILE A 281 -13.83 2.45 -26.81
C ILE A 281 -14.99 3.12 -27.54
N GLU A 282 -16.02 2.35 -27.90
CA GLU A 282 -17.17 2.86 -28.66
C GLU A 282 -17.98 3.93 -27.91
N ASN A 283 -18.11 3.80 -26.58
CA ASN A 283 -18.83 4.77 -25.73
C ASN A 283 -17.99 5.16 -24.50
N PRO A 284 -17.04 6.11 -24.65
CA PRO A 284 -16.12 6.47 -23.56
C PRO A 284 -16.80 7.13 -22.36
N ALA A 285 -17.90 7.86 -22.55
CA ALA A 285 -18.60 8.54 -21.47
C ALA A 285 -19.21 7.52 -20.51
N ASP A 286 -19.96 6.56 -21.05
CA ASP A 286 -20.57 5.48 -20.24
C ASP A 286 -19.50 4.60 -19.59
N PHE A 287 -18.37 4.37 -20.26
CA PHE A 287 -17.22 3.67 -19.68
C PHE A 287 -16.67 4.38 -18.44
N ILE A 288 -16.43 5.70 -18.54
CA ILE A 288 -15.90 6.50 -17.43
C ILE A 288 -16.90 6.53 -16.28
N ASP A 289 -18.17 6.80 -16.59
CA ASP A 289 -19.24 6.84 -15.58
C ASP A 289 -19.43 5.50 -14.88
N PHE A 290 -19.28 4.39 -15.62
CA PHE A 290 -19.29 3.06 -15.04
C PHE A 290 -18.09 2.89 -14.09
N TRP A 291 -16.86 2.95 -14.58
CA TRP A 291 -15.71 2.53 -13.78
C TRP A 291 -15.37 3.48 -12.62
N LEU A 292 -15.74 4.76 -12.70
CA LEU A 292 -15.50 5.74 -11.64
C LEU A 292 -16.66 5.89 -10.64
N SER A 293 -17.80 5.21 -10.83
CA SER A 293 -18.87 5.28 -9.83
C SER A 293 -18.52 4.48 -8.57
N PRO A 294 -18.94 4.93 -7.37
CA PRO A 294 -18.68 4.21 -6.12
C PRO A 294 -19.32 2.82 -6.14
N ARG A 295 -18.51 1.78 -6.30
CA ARG A 295 -18.96 0.39 -6.42
C ARG A 295 -18.00 -0.57 -5.76
N ILE A 296 -18.52 -1.76 -5.43
CA ILE A 296 -17.70 -2.92 -5.09
C ILE A 296 -17.21 -3.50 -6.43
N LEU A 297 -15.99 -4.03 -6.45
CA LEU A 297 -15.48 -4.70 -7.64
C LEU A 297 -16.45 -5.81 -8.11
N PRO A 298 -16.74 -5.88 -9.43
CA PRO A 298 -17.51 -6.96 -10.00
C PRO A 298 -16.90 -8.33 -9.67
N VAL A 299 -17.79 -9.27 -9.33
CA VAL A 299 -17.44 -10.69 -9.22
C VAL A 299 -18.19 -11.42 -10.31
N ILE A 300 -17.46 -12.10 -11.19
CA ILE A 300 -18.01 -12.93 -12.26
C ILE A 300 -17.90 -14.38 -11.82
N ARG A 301 -19.05 -15.03 -11.61
CA ARG A 301 -19.05 -16.49 -11.53
C ARG A 301 -18.97 -17.05 -12.93
N VAL A 302 -18.11 -18.03 -13.11
CA VAL A 302 -17.89 -18.74 -14.37
C VAL A 302 -18.36 -20.17 -14.17
N ASN A 303 -19.39 -20.55 -14.92
CA ASN A 303 -19.82 -21.94 -15.04
C ASN A 303 -19.52 -22.42 -16.46
N PHE A 304 -19.04 -23.66 -16.59
CA PHE A 304 -18.91 -24.33 -17.89
C PHE A 304 -19.86 -25.52 -17.93
N ASP A 305 -20.95 -25.39 -18.68
CA ASP A 305 -21.78 -26.53 -19.05
C ASP A 305 -21.23 -27.15 -20.34
N TYR A 306 -20.75 -28.39 -20.28
CA TYR A 306 -20.20 -29.09 -21.43
C TYR A 306 -21.13 -30.20 -21.91
N GLU A 307 -21.68 -30.06 -23.12
CA GLU A 307 -22.44 -31.13 -23.77
C GLU A 307 -21.57 -31.92 -24.75
N ILE A 308 -21.35 -33.22 -24.51
CA ILE A 308 -20.75 -34.11 -25.51
C ILE A 308 -21.81 -34.45 -26.56
N ASN A 309 -21.78 -33.76 -27.71
CA ASN A 309 -22.68 -34.08 -28.80
C ASN A 309 -22.25 -35.40 -29.47
N LYS A 310 -22.88 -36.53 -29.10
CA LYS A 310 -22.55 -37.87 -29.63
C LYS A 310 -22.63 -37.99 -31.17
N LYS A 311 -23.33 -37.09 -31.87
CA LYS A 311 -23.51 -37.12 -33.34
C LYS A 311 -22.35 -36.49 -34.11
N PHE A 312 -21.63 -35.53 -33.53
CA PHE A 312 -20.48 -34.90 -34.16
C PHE A 312 -19.28 -35.19 -33.29
N LYS A 313 -18.25 -35.87 -33.80
CA LYS A 313 -16.98 -36.09 -33.09
C LYS A 313 -16.19 -34.77 -32.88
N SER A 314 -16.87 -33.72 -32.41
CA SER A 314 -16.40 -32.38 -32.12
C SER A 314 -16.87 -32.02 -30.71
N LEU A 315 -16.05 -31.26 -29.98
CA LEU A 315 -16.43 -30.72 -28.66
C LEU A 315 -17.74 -29.94 -28.83
N GLY A 316 -18.74 -30.27 -28.02
CA GLY A 316 -20.01 -29.57 -28.04
C GLY A 316 -19.96 -28.26 -27.26
N ASN A 317 -21.08 -27.55 -27.30
CA ASN A 317 -21.23 -26.19 -26.81
C ASN A 317 -20.78 -26.09 -25.33
N ALA A 318 -19.98 -25.07 -25.01
CA ALA A 318 -19.60 -24.74 -23.66
C ALA A 318 -20.34 -23.47 -23.24
N ASN A 319 -21.47 -23.61 -22.54
CA ASN A 319 -22.16 -22.41 -22.06
C ASN A 319 -21.37 -21.80 -20.91
N VAL A 320 -20.71 -20.67 -21.17
CA VAL A 320 -20.26 -19.79 -20.11
C VAL A 320 -21.50 -19.10 -19.55
N MET A 321 -21.71 -19.16 -18.25
CA MET A 321 -22.65 -18.25 -17.58
C MET A 321 -21.84 -17.33 -16.69
N THR A 322 -21.85 -16.04 -17.01
CA THR A 322 -21.24 -14.97 -16.23
C THR A 322 -22.29 -14.35 -15.32
N PHE A 323 -22.28 -14.67 -14.03
CA PHE A 323 -23.18 -13.99 -13.08
C PHE A 323 -22.47 -12.80 -12.43
N LEU A 324 -23.04 -11.60 -12.60
CA LEU A 324 -22.63 -10.41 -11.85
C LEU A 324 -23.27 -10.46 -10.46
N LEU A 325 -22.46 -10.57 -9.40
CA LEU A 325 -22.96 -10.64 -8.01
C LEU A 325 -23.20 -9.26 -7.34
N THR A 326 -23.19 -8.16 -8.08
CA THR A 326 -23.54 -6.86 -7.48
C THR A 326 -25.06 -6.75 -7.38
N LYS A 327 -25.57 -6.33 -6.21
CA LYS A 327 -27.01 -6.14 -5.88
C LYS A 327 -27.83 -5.26 -6.85
N SER A 328 -27.21 -4.73 -7.90
CA SER A 328 -27.87 -4.00 -8.99
C SER A 328 -27.97 -4.91 -10.21
N ASP A 329 -29.18 -5.38 -10.48
CA ASP A 329 -29.52 -6.12 -11.69
C ASP A 329 -29.12 -5.31 -12.94
N SER A 330 -28.58 -5.99 -13.96
CA SER A 330 -28.34 -5.49 -15.33
C SER A 330 -27.43 -4.27 -15.50
N ILE A 331 -26.13 -4.37 -15.20
CA ILE A 331 -25.15 -3.34 -15.60
C ILE A 331 -24.07 -3.94 -16.51
N PRO A 332 -23.82 -3.39 -17.73
CA PRO A 332 -22.74 -3.83 -18.63
C PRO A 332 -21.37 -3.75 -17.98
N ILE A 333 -20.56 -4.81 -18.03
CA ILE A 333 -19.13 -4.73 -17.67
C ILE A 333 -18.33 -4.45 -18.94
N TYR A 334 -17.80 -3.24 -19.08
CA TYR A 334 -16.91 -2.95 -20.20
C TYR A 334 -15.56 -3.65 -19.97
N ALA A 335 -15.30 -4.79 -20.61
CA ALA A 335 -13.99 -5.46 -20.62
C ALA A 335 -13.93 -6.54 -21.72
N SER A 336 -12.71 -6.78 -22.23
CA SER A 336 -12.37 -7.91 -23.10
C SER A 336 -11.58 -8.96 -22.31
N CYS A 337 -11.98 -10.23 -22.42
CA CYS A 337 -11.32 -11.37 -21.78
C CYS A 337 -11.11 -12.49 -22.81
N THR A 338 -10.21 -13.41 -22.51
CA THR A 338 -9.93 -14.58 -23.34
C THR A 338 -10.32 -15.86 -22.62
N ILE A 339 -11.01 -16.77 -23.31
CA ILE A 339 -11.30 -18.11 -22.79
C ILE A 339 -10.27 -19.09 -23.33
N ASN A 340 -9.50 -19.69 -22.43
CA ASN A 340 -8.44 -20.65 -22.75
C ASN A 340 -8.94 -22.08 -22.49
N PHE A 341 -8.91 -22.93 -23.52
CA PHE A 341 -9.26 -24.35 -23.41
C PHE A 341 -8.02 -25.25 -23.45
N PHE A 342 -7.95 -26.20 -22.51
CA PHE A 342 -6.85 -27.16 -22.41
C PHE A 342 -7.32 -28.61 -22.54
N CYS A 343 -6.61 -29.39 -23.36
CA CYS A 343 -6.82 -30.83 -23.52
C CYS A 343 -5.54 -31.62 -23.24
N GLN A 344 -5.69 -32.77 -22.58
CA GLN A 344 -4.58 -33.62 -22.15
C GLN A 344 -3.69 -34.15 -23.28
N THR A 345 -4.23 -34.34 -24.49
CA THR A 345 -3.53 -34.92 -25.64
C THR A 345 -2.91 -33.89 -26.59
N VAL A 346 -3.43 -32.67 -26.61
CA VAL A 346 -3.10 -31.63 -27.62
C VAL A 346 -2.47 -30.40 -26.97
N GLY A 347 -2.64 -30.24 -25.65
CA GLY A 347 -2.30 -29.01 -24.94
C GLY A 347 -3.37 -27.94 -25.21
N TYR A 348 -2.89 -26.74 -25.54
CA TYR A 348 -3.71 -25.56 -25.79
C TYR A 348 -4.56 -25.69 -27.06
N ILE A 349 -5.83 -25.26 -27.01
CA ILE A 349 -6.78 -25.48 -28.10
C ILE A 349 -7.11 -24.19 -28.85
N GLU A 350 -7.62 -23.15 -28.18
CA GLU A 350 -8.18 -21.95 -28.84
C GLU A 350 -8.36 -20.80 -27.84
N ASP A 351 -8.23 -19.57 -28.36
CA ASP A 351 -8.53 -18.30 -27.70
C ASP A 351 -9.87 -17.75 -28.17
N VAL A 352 -10.71 -17.33 -27.22
CA VAL A 352 -12.00 -16.71 -27.55
C VAL A 352 -12.13 -15.41 -26.81
N ILE A 353 -12.28 -14.33 -27.56
CA ILE A 353 -12.55 -13.00 -27.03
C ILE A 353 -14.01 -12.93 -26.54
N LEU A 354 -14.18 -12.69 -25.24
CA LEU A 354 -15.44 -12.45 -24.54
C LEU A 354 -15.53 -10.96 -24.23
N ASN A 355 -16.45 -10.28 -24.89
CA ASN A 355 -16.85 -8.91 -24.54
C ASN A 355 -17.97 -8.96 -23.49
N LEU A 356 -17.72 -8.43 -22.31
CA LEU A 356 -18.68 -8.46 -21.19
C LEU A 356 -19.75 -7.35 -21.26
N ASN A 357 -20.14 -6.94 -22.48
CA ASN A 357 -21.03 -5.80 -22.71
C ASN A 357 -22.50 -6.16 -22.44
N GLY A 358 -23.03 -5.80 -21.27
CA GLY A 358 -24.47 -5.55 -21.07
C GLY A 358 -25.36 -6.72 -20.66
N GLU A 359 -24.93 -7.95 -20.86
CA GLU A 359 -25.78 -9.12 -20.57
C GLU A 359 -25.40 -9.78 -19.23
N THR A 360 -26.40 -10.04 -18.39
CA THR A 360 -26.24 -10.77 -17.10
C THR A 360 -25.92 -12.26 -17.29
N LYS A 361 -25.83 -12.73 -18.54
CA LYS A 361 -25.51 -14.10 -18.92
C LYS A 361 -25.11 -14.10 -20.41
N THR A 362 -23.86 -14.44 -20.69
CA THR A 362 -23.35 -14.54 -22.07
C THR A 362 -22.93 -15.98 -22.37
N SER A 363 -23.69 -16.70 -23.20
CA SER A 363 -23.31 -18.06 -23.66
C SER A 363 -22.52 -17.99 -24.96
N ILE A 364 -21.37 -18.66 -25.04
CA ILE A 364 -20.60 -18.77 -26.27
C ILE A 364 -20.53 -20.23 -26.72
N SER A 365 -20.81 -20.52 -28.00
CA SER A 365 -20.66 -21.86 -28.56
C SER A 365 -19.37 -21.97 -29.37
N PHE A 366 -18.56 -23.01 -29.09
CA PHE A 366 -17.32 -23.29 -29.80
C PHE A 366 -17.44 -24.50 -30.71
N HIS A 367 -16.79 -24.43 -31.87
CA HIS A 367 -16.75 -25.51 -32.85
C HIS A 367 -15.29 -25.87 -33.16
N LYS A 368 -14.81 -26.98 -32.59
CA LYS A 368 -13.44 -27.49 -32.80
C LYS A 368 -13.09 -27.60 -34.29
N LYS A 369 -12.02 -26.96 -34.75
CA LYS A 369 -11.36 -27.33 -36.02
C LYS A 369 -10.79 -28.76 -35.87
N ARG A 370 -11.09 -29.65 -36.83
CA ARG A 370 -10.64 -31.06 -36.85
C ARG A 370 -9.14 -31.15 -36.53
N ILE A 371 -8.80 -31.76 -35.40
CA ILE A 371 -7.43 -32.16 -35.11
C ILE A 371 -7.09 -33.32 -36.04
N ARG A 372 -6.07 -33.14 -36.90
CA ARG A 372 -5.52 -34.23 -37.70
C ARG A 372 -4.91 -35.24 -36.72
N LYS A 373 -5.49 -36.44 -36.65
CA LYS A 373 -4.88 -37.57 -35.95
C LYS A 373 -3.47 -37.78 -36.51
N VAL A 374 -2.45 -37.70 -35.66
CA VAL A 374 -1.15 -38.28 -35.96
C VAL A 374 -1.35 -39.79 -36.00
N SER A 375 -1.13 -40.36 -37.17
CA SER A 375 -1.34 -41.78 -37.47
C SER A 375 -0.22 -42.64 -36.89
N SER A 376 -0.54 -43.62 -36.05
CA SER A 376 -0.14 -45.04 -36.18
C SER A 376 -0.25 -45.82 -34.86
N SER A 377 -1.46 -46.14 -34.41
CA SER A 377 -1.69 -47.39 -33.67
C SER A 377 -3.17 -47.72 -33.67
N SER A 378 -3.47 -48.96 -34.03
CA SER A 378 -4.80 -49.53 -34.21
C SER A 378 -5.48 -49.82 -32.87
N GLN A 379 -5.93 -48.80 -32.15
CA GLN A 379 -7.09 -48.85 -31.25
C GLN A 379 -7.70 -47.44 -31.13
N PRO A 380 -9.03 -47.27 -31.25
CA PRO A 380 -9.67 -45.99 -30.98
C PRO A 380 -9.71 -45.77 -29.46
N THR A 381 -8.74 -45.01 -28.93
CA THR A 381 -8.89 -44.43 -27.60
C THR A 381 -10.05 -43.42 -27.58
N PRO A 382 -10.80 -43.33 -26.47
CA PRO A 382 -11.97 -42.49 -26.36
C PRO A 382 -11.61 -41.00 -26.47
N VAL A 383 -12.63 -40.22 -26.84
CA VAL A 383 -12.64 -38.76 -27.05
C VAL A 383 -11.65 -37.99 -26.17
N ASP A 384 -10.80 -37.17 -26.80
CA ASP A 384 -10.00 -36.10 -26.18
C ASP A 384 -10.84 -35.29 -25.18
N SER A 385 -10.76 -35.59 -23.89
CA SER A 385 -11.49 -34.86 -22.85
C SER A 385 -10.81 -33.51 -22.57
N ILE A 386 -11.58 -32.44 -22.51
CA ILE A 386 -11.11 -31.15 -21.99
C ILE A 386 -10.67 -31.37 -20.54
N LEU A 387 -9.45 -30.95 -20.21
CA LEU A 387 -8.87 -31.06 -18.87
C LEU A 387 -9.36 -29.92 -17.98
N PHE A 388 -9.37 -28.70 -18.52
CA PHE A 388 -9.97 -27.50 -17.93
C PHE A 388 -10.19 -26.40 -18.97
N ALA A 389 -11.01 -25.42 -18.60
CA ALA A 389 -11.14 -24.15 -19.30
C ALA A 389 -11.02 -23.02 -18.27
N LEU A 390 -10.45 -21.89 -18.65
CA LEU A 390 -10.37 -20.71 -17.78
C LEU A 390 -10.69 -19.44 -18.57
N ILE A 391 -11.15 -18.42 -17.85
CA ILE A 391 -11.28 -17.06 -18.38
C ILE A 391 -10.10 -16.28 -17.85
N GLU A 392 -9.40 -15.60 -18.75
CA GLU A 392 -8.25 -14.77 -18.42
C GLU A 392 -8.42 -13.38 -19.00
N SER A 393 -7.83 -12.38 -18.35
CA SER A 393 -7.66 -11.05 -18.93
C SER A 393 -6.18 -10.72 -18.99
N ASN A 394 -5.71 -10.24 -20.13
CA ASN A 394 -4.36 -9.70 -20.28
C ASN A 394 -4.45 -8.37 -21.05
N PRO A 395 -4.19 -7.21 -20.40
CA PRO A 395 -3.81 -7.04 -19.00
C PRO A 395 -4.94 -7.40 -18.01
N ARG A 396 -4.59 -7.59 -16.73
CA ARG A 396 -5.51 -7.97 -15.65
C ARG A 396 -6.56 -6.87 -15.40
N ILE A 397 -7.84 -7.20 -15.37
CA ILE A 397 -8.94 -6.22 -15.17
C ILE A 397 -9.45 -6.17 -13.72
N PRO A 398 -10.23 -5.13 -13.30
CA PRO A 398 -10.74 -4.99 -11.95
C PRO A 398 -11.98 -5.89 -11.70
N VAL A 399 -11.84 -7.19 -11.93
CA VAL A 399 -12.91 -8.20 -11.81
C VAL A 399 -12.36 -9.42 -11.08
N ILE A 400 -13.15 -9.99 -10.16
CA ILE A 400 -12.83 -11.27 -9.53
C ILE A 400 -13.53 -12.39 -10.28
N PHE A 401 -12.77 -13.34 -10.85
CA PHE A 401 -13.35 -14.56 -11.40
C PHE A 401 -13.52 -15.61 -10.30
N LEU A 402 -14.73 -16.18 -10.21
CA LEU A 402 -15.03 -17.32 -9.36
C LEU A 402 -15.43 -18.49 -10.25
N HIS A 403 -14.61 -19.52 -10.27
CA HIS A 403 -14.83 -20.69 -11.09
C HIS A 403 -15.62 -21.74 -10.30
N ASP A 404 -16.91 -21.88 -10.59
CA ASP A 404 -17.75 -22.91 -9.98
C ASP A 404 -17.58 -24.24 -10.76
N PHE A 405 -16.34 -24.74 -10.82
CA PHE A 405 -15.97 -25.99 -11.52
C PHE A 405 -15.91 -27.18 -10.57
N ASN A 406 -15.85 -28.38 -11.15
CA ASN A 406 -15.42 -29.57 -10.39
C ASN A 406 -14.05 -29.28 -9.74
N PRO A 407 -13.84 -29.59 -8.44
CA PRO A 407 -12.56 -29.37 -7.76
C PRO A 407 -11.34 -29.94 -8.50
N THR A 408 -11.52 -31.07 -9.19
CA THR A 408 -10.48 -31.69 -10.03
C THR A 408 -10.02 -30.77 -11.16
N PHE A 409 -10.91 -29.99 -11.76
CA PHE A 409 -10.57 -29.01 -12.80
C PHE A 409 -9.75 -27.87 -12.22
N LEU A 410 -10.15 -27.34 -11.05
CA LEU A 410 -9.42 -26.28 -10.36
C LEU A 410 -8.04 -26.74 -9.93
N VAL A 411 -7.94 -27.95 -9.39
CA VAL A 411 -6.67 -28.64 -9.09
C VAL A 411 -5.78 -28.73 -10.34
N ASN A 412 -6.34 -29.09 -11.50
CA ASN A 412 -5.59 -29.16 -12.74
C ASN A 412 -5.11 -27.79 -13.24
N ILE A 413 -5.87 -26.71 -13.03
CA ILE A 413 -5.41 -25.34 -13.32
C ILE A 413 -4.18 -25.05 -12.45
N VAL A 414 -4.28 -25.26 -11.14
CA VAL A 414 -3.16 -24.96 -10.22
C VAL A 414 -1.92 -25.81 -10.52
N LYS A 415 -2.08 -27.10 -10.87
CA LYS A 415 -0.94 -27.98 -11.21
C LYS A 415 -0.32 -27.68 -12.57
N SER A 416 -1.17 -27.58 -13.59
CA SER A 416 -0.73 -27.75 -14.99
C SER A 416 -0.69 -26.43 -15.77
N TYR A 417 -1.40 -25.39 -15.33
CA TYR A 417 -1.43 -24.10 -16.02
C TYR A 417 -0.30 -23.18 -15.53
N LYS A 418 0.91 -23.40 -16.04
CA LYS A 418 2.11 -22.63 -15.66
C LYS A 418 2.23 -21.27 -16.36
N SER A 419 1.31 -20.93 -17.26
CA SER A 419 1.36 -19.68 -18.03
C SER A 419 0.96 -18.43 -17.23
N SER A 420 0.25 -18.58 -16.11
CA SER A 420 -0.27 -17.46 -15.32
C SER A 420 -0.44 -17.83 -13.85
N VAL A 421 0.41 -17.25 -12.99
CA VAL A 421 0.32 -17.42 -11.53
C VAL A 421 -0.95 -16.76 -10.99
N PHE A 422 -1.42 -15.71 -11.66
CA PHE A 422 -2.66 -15.03 -11.32
C PHE A 422 -3.86 -15.97 -11.42
N SER A 423 -3.99 -16.69 -12.53
CA SER A 423 -5.09 -17.65 -12.75
C SER A 423 -5.00 -18.84 -11.80
N GLN A 424 -3.79 -19.29 -11.44
CA GLN A 424 -3.60 -20.32 -10.41
C GLN A 424 -4.09 -19.82 -9.04
N HIS A 425 -3.89 -18.55 -8.69
CA HIS A 425 -4.45 -17.96 -7.47
C HIS A 425 -5.99 -17.84 -7.50
N GLU A 426 -6.60 -17.53 -8.65
CA GLU A 426 -8.07 -17.52 -8.79
C GLU A 426 -8.67 -18.93 -8.63
N ALA A 427 -7.98 -19.96 -9.15
CA ALA A 427 -8.36 -21.35 -8.94
C ALA A 427 -8.24 -21.77 -7.47
N LEU A 428 -7.16 -21.37 -6.76
CA LEU A 428 -7.03 -21.60 -5.31
C LEU A 428 -8.12 -20.91 -4.50
N MET A 429 -8.51 -19.68 -4.87
CA MET A 429 -9.62 -18.97 -4.22
C MET A 429 -10.95 -19.70 -4.44
N SER A 430 -11.16 -20.24 -5.64
CA SER A 430 -12.35 -21.04 -5.96
C SER A 430 -12.37 -22.36 -5.19
N LEU A 431 -11.21 -23.02 -5.02
CA LEU A 431 -11.06 -24.20 -4.16
C LEU A 431 -11.32 -23.89 -2.68
N ASN A 432 -10.83 -22.76 -2.16
CA ASN A 432 -11.12 -22.32 -0.80
C ASN A 432 -12.64 -22.17 -0.60
N ARG A 433 -13.30 -21.50 -1.56
CA ARG A 433 -14.76 -21.35 -1.53
C ARG A 433 -15.48 -22.71 -1.59
N PHE A 434 -15.00 -23.64 -2.39
CA PHE A 434 -15.53 -25.01 -2.42
C PHE A 434 -15.41 -25.67 -1.04
N LEU A 435 -14.22 -25.64 -0.42
CA LEU A 435 -13.95 -26.19 0.91
C LEU A 435 -14.86 -25.62 2.00
N LEU A 436 -15.12 -24.31 1.96
CA LEU A 436 -16.02 -23.65 2.91
C LEU A 436 -17.50 -24.02 2.73
N ASN A 437 -17.89 -24.61 1.58
CA ASN A 437 -19.27 -24.95 1.26
C ASN A 437 -19.54 -26.48 1.22
N CYS A 438 -18.53 -27.32 0.99
CA CYS A 438 -18.71 -28.77 0.79
C CYS A 438 -18.76 -29.60 2.08
N GLY A 439 -18.57 -28.99 3.26
CA GLY A 439 -18.55 -29.72 4.52
C GLY A 439 -17.38 -30.72 4.60
N GLU A 440 -17.66 -31.98 4.98
CA GLU A 440 -16.63 -33.00 5.21
C GLU A 440 -16.07 -33.65 3.92
N GLU A 441 -16.70 -33.43 2.76
CA GLU A 441 -16.31 -34.07 1.48
C GLU A 441 -15.06 -33.44 0.83
N GLY A 442 -14.48 -32.40 1.44
CA GLY A 442 -13.36 -31.64 0.89
C GLY A 442 -11.95 -32.21 1.12
N THR A 443 -11.80 -33.37 1.78
CA THR A 443 -10.48 -33.85 2.23
C THR A 443 -9.51 -34.16 1.09
N GLU A 444 -9.99 -34.57 -0.08
CA GLU A 444 -9.14 -34.83 -1.26
C GLU A 444 -8.43 -33.57 -1.76
N VAL A 445 -9.07 -32.39 -1.63
CA VAL A 445 -8.45 -31.11 -1.96
C VAL A 445 -7.35 -30.76 -0.96
N LEU A 446 -7.46 -31.18 0.30
CA LEU A 446 -6.42 -30.97 1.30
C LEU A 446 -5.18 -31.83 1.02
N ASP A 447 -5.35 -33.09 0.59
CA ASP A 447 -4.23 -33.93 0.16
C ASP A 447 -3.47 -33.29 -1.01
N TYR A 448 -4.20 -32.68 -1.94
CA TYR A 448 -3.61 -31.88 -3.02
C TYR A 448 -2.85 -30.64 -2.51
N PHE A 449 -3.36 -29.95 -1.51
CA PHE A 449 -2.65 -28.82 -0.88
C PHE A 449 -1.34 -29.26 -0.25
N LYS A 450 -1.30 -30.45 0.38
CA LYS A 450 -0.05 -31.02 0.88
C LYS A 450 0.96 -31.23 -0.24
N GLU A 451 0.55 -31.78 -1.39
CA GLU A 451 1.43 -31.94 -2.55
C GLU A 451 2.00 -30.60 -3.05
N ILE A 452 1.20 -29.54 -3.08
CA ILE A 452 1.67 -28.18 -3.43
C ILE A 452 2.77 -27.70 -2.48
N LEU A 453 2.60 -27.91 -1.17
CA LEU A 453 3.56 -27.46 -0.17
C LEU A 453 4.90 -28.20 -0.30
N ASP A 454 4.84 -29.51 -0.56
CA ASP A 454 6.01 -30.38 -0.70
C ASP A 454 6.76 -30.20 -2.03
N ASP A 455 6.08 -29.75 -3.10
CA ASP A 455 6.68 -29.59 -4.43
C ASP A 455 7.57 -28.33 -4.52
N SER A 456 8.89 -28.53 -4.67
CA SER A 456 9.88 -27.46 -4.84
C SER A 456 9.71 -26.61 -6.11
N SER A 457 9.03 -27.14 -7.14
CA SER A 457 8.80 -26.43 -8.41
C SER A 457 7.61 -25.46 -8.37
N VAL A 458 6.78 -25.53 -7.33
CA VAL A 458 5.64 -24.63 -7.17
C VAL A 458 6.11 -23.26 -6.70
N PHE A 459 5.67 -22.23 -7.42
CA PHE A 459 5.98 -20.84 -7.11
C PHE A 459 5.54 -20.47 -5.68
N TYR A 460 6.40 -19.76 -4.96
CA TYR A 460 6.28 -19.58 -3.52
C TYR A 460 4.95 -18.92 -3.10
N SER A 461 4.41 -17.99 -3.91
CA SER A 461 3.18 -17.28 -3.58
C SER A 461 1.98 -18.24 -3.50
N LEU A 462 1.95 -19.29 -4.34
CA LEU A 462 0.92 -20.32 -4.32
C LEU A 462 0.98 -21.13 -3.03
N LYS A 463 2.20 -21.44 -2.53
CA LYS A 463 2.38 -22.07 -1.21
C LYS A 463 1.87 -21.17 -0.09
N CYS A 464 2.18 -19.88 -0.14
CA CYS A 464 1.67 -18.90 0.82
C CYS A 464 0.13 -18.85 0.82
N HIS A 465 -0.49 -18.85 -0.35
CA HIS A 465 -1.95 -18.88 -0.50
C HIS A 465 -2.54 -20.18 0.09
N VAL A 466 -1.95 -21.34 -0.20
CA VAL A 466 -2.38 -22.63 0.38
C VAL A 466 -2.27 -22.63 1.90
N LEU A 467 -1.14 -22.20 2.45
CA LEU A 467 -0.95 -22.07 3.90
C LEU A 467 -2.02 -21.18 4.54
N LYS A 468 -2.38 -20.09 3.85
CA LYS A 468 -3.43 -19.20 4.32
C LYS A 468 -4.80 -19.87 4.33
N ILE A 469 -5.16 -20.60 3.28
CA ILE A 469 -6.41 -21.37 3.21
C ILE A 469 -6.45 -22.40 4.35
N LEU A 470 -5.37 -23.17 4.53
CA LEU A 470 -5.28 -24.16 5.59
C LEU A 470 -5.48 -23.55 6.97
N ALA A 471 -4.80 -22.43 7.25
CA ALA A 471 -4.96 -21.69 8.49
C ALA A 471 -6.40 -21.19 8.66
N ASP A 472 -7.01 -20.57 7.64
CA ASP A 472 -8.37 -20.05 7.72
C ASP A 472 -9.42 -21.16 7.96
N ILE A 473 -9.23 -22.36 7.38
CA ILE A 473 -10.09 -23.54 7.63
C ILE A 473 -10.01 -24.00 9.08
N CYS A 474 -8.82 -23.95 9.71
CA CYS A 474 -8.64 -24.37 11.10
C CYS A 474 -9.50 -23.58 12.09
N PHE A 475 -9.96 -22.38 11.71
CA PHE A 475 -10.74 -21.48 12.57
C PHE A 475 -12.22 -21.38 12.18
N GLN A 476 -12.69 -22.19 11.23
CA GLN A 476 -14.13 -22.25 10.89
C GLN A 476 -14.87 -23.13 11.88
N GLU A 477 -15.90 -22.66 12.57
CA GLU A 477 -16.57 -23.42 13.66
C GLU A 477 -17.33 -24.68 13.21
N ASN A 478 -17.65 -24.81 11.92
CA ASN A 478 -18.65 -25.78 11.44
C ASN A 478 -18.11 -27.12 10.91
N PHE A 479 -16.78 -27.35 10.87
CA PHE A 479 -16.19 -28.47 10.10
C PHE A 479 -15.06 -29.24 10.84
N SER A 480 -15.40 -29.96 11.92
CA SER A 480 -14.42 -30.59 12.83
C SER A 480 -13.38 -31.49 12.14
N ARG A 481 -13.79 -32.40 11.23
CA ARG A 481 -12.86 -33.28 10.51
C ARG A 481 -11.95 -32.52 9.55
N LEU A 482 -12.50 -31.54 8.80
CA LEU A 482 -11.73 -30.73 7.86
C LEU A 482 -10.70 -29.85 8.58
N GLN A 483 -11.08 -29.29 9.73
CA GLN A 483 -10.15 -28.57 10.62
C GLN A 483 -9.00 -29.46 11.07
N GLU A 484 -9.27 -30.69 11.52
CA GLU A 484 -8.24 -31.60 12.01
C GLU A 484 -7.22 -31.95 10.92
N VAL A 485 -7.71 -32.31 9.71
CA VAL A 485 -6.84 -32.62 8.56
C VAL A 485 -6.05 -31.39 8.12
N SER A 486 -6.70 -30.24 8.00
CA SER A 486 -6.05 -28.97 7.62
C SER A 486 -4.95 -28.58 8.61
N ARG A 487 -5.27 -28.66 9.90
CA ARG A 487 -4.34 -28.38 11.00
C ARG A 487 -3.16 -29.33 10.98
N LYS A 488 -3.41 -30.63 10.77
CA LYS A 488 -2.35 -31.63 10.67
C LYS A 488 -1.40 -31.31 9.52
N ILE A 489 -1.92 -31.02 8.32
CA ILE A 489 -1.09 -30.67 7.15
C ILE A 489 -0.25 -29.41 7.43
N PHE A 490 -0.86 -28.38 8.03
CA PHE A 490 -0.16 -27.15 8.35
C PHE A 490 0.96 -27.36 9.38
N VAL A 491 0.65 -28.05 10.49
CA VAL A 491 1.61 -28.30 11.57
C VAL A 491 2.72 -29.26 11.10
N ASP A 492 2.37 -30.29 10.32
CA ASP A 492 3.35 -31.20 9.72
C ASP A 492 4.30 -30.42 8.79
N PHE A 493 3.80 -29.49 7.98
CA PHE A 493 4.67 -28.63 7.16
C PHE A 493 5.61 -27.79 8.02
N PHE A 494 5.09 -27.13 9.06
CA PHE A 494 5.89 -26.33 9.99
C PHE A 494 7.00 -27.16 10.67
N LEU A 495 6.65 -28.30 11.27
CA LEU A 495 7.59 -29.13 12.04
C LEU A 495 8.54 -29.97 11.17
N ASN A 496 8.28 -30.10 9.87
CA ASN A 496 9.17 -30.83 8.96
C ASN A 496 10.05 -29.91 8.11
N LYS A 497 9.69 -28.63 7.98
CA LYS A 497 10.40 -27.69 7.09
C LYS A 497 10.97 -26.47 7.81
N ILE A 498 10.35 -25.99 8.89
CA ILE A 498 10.71 -24.70 9.51
C ILE A 498 11.24 -24.85 10.93
N ALA A 499 10.70 -25.78 11.72
CA ALA A 499 11.10 -25.99 13.11
C ALA A 499 11.31 -27.46 13.41
N ALA A 500 12.14 -27.80 14.39
CA ALA A 500 12.35 -29.18 14.79
C ALA A 500 11.16 -29.74 15.59
N PRO A 501 10.70 -30.98 15.36
CA PRO A 501 9.55 -31.55 16.09
C PRO A 501 9.74 -31.61 17.61
N ASP A 502 10.99 -31.82 18.04
CA ASP A 502 11.37 -32.06 19.44
C ASP A 502 12.07 -30.86 20.10
N SER A 503 12.19 -29.71 19.43
CA SER A 503 12.82 -28.52 20.02
C SER A 503 12.28 -27.20 19.45
N LEU A 504 12.64 -26.08 20.07
CA LEU A 504 12.26 -24.73 19.64
C LEU A 504 13.20 -24.15 18.56
N SER A 505 14.14 -24.96 18.04
CA SER A 505 15.09 -24.52 17.02
C SER A 505 14.43 -24.41 15.65
N LEU A 506 14.73 -23.33 14.94
CA LEU A 506 14.43 -23.19 13.52
C LEU A 506 15.36 -24.08 12.68
N GLN A 507 14.83 -24.67 11.62
CA GLN A 507 15.55 -25.53 10.68
C GLN A 507 15.72 -24.81 9.34
N ASP A 508 16.97 -24.61 8.91
CA ASP A 508 17.37 -24.21 7.55
C ASP A 508 16.47 -23.16 6.89
N VAL A 509 16.06 -22.14 7.65
CA VAL A 509 15.06 -21.15 7.22
C VAL A 509 15.55 -20.32 6.04
N ASP A 510 16.87 -20.17 5.90
CA ASP A 510 17.52 -19.47 4.81
C ASP A 510 17.34 -20.18 3.45
N SER A 511 17.04 -21.48 3.43
CA SER A 511 16.76 -22.23 2.19
C SER A 511 15.30 -22.13 1.74
N ILE A 512 14.43 -21.54 2.57
CA ILE A 512 13.01 -21.37 2.30
C ILE A 512 12.74 -19.93 1.88
N HIS A 513 11.88 -19.75 0.87
CA HIS A 513 11.50 -18.40 0.46
C HIS A 513 10.88 -17.64 1.66
N PRO A 514 11.38 -16.44 2.02
CA PRO A 514 11.00 -15.75 3.24
C PRO A 514 9.48 -15.52 3.41
N SER A 515 8.75 -15.20 2.32
CA SER A 515 7.27 -15.08 2.36
C SER A 515 6.53 -16.36 2.80
N VAL A 516 7.11 -17.54 2.57
CA VAL A 516 6.53 -18.82 3.02
C VAL A 516 6.68 -18.95 4.53
N VAL A 517 7.86 -18.65 5.07
CA VAL A 517 8.13 -18.63 6.52
C VAL A 517 7.15 -17.70 7.23
N ILE A 518 7.00 -16.49 6.70
CA ILE A 518 6.01 -15.50 7.16
C ILE A 518 4.59 -16.08 7.14
N SER A 519 4.18 -16.67 6.02
CA SER A 519 2.82 -17.21 5.89
C SER A 519 2.55 -18.34 6.89
N VAL A 520 3.57 -19.13 7.23
CA VAL A 520 3.45 -20.14 8.29
C VAL A 520 3.29 -19.47 9.66
N PHE A 521 4.10 -18.47 10.00
CA PHE A 521 3.96 -17.80 11.30
C PHE A 521 2.65 -17.01 11.44
N ASP A 522 2.16 -16.32 10.40
CA ASP A 522 0.83 -15.65 10.40
C ASP A 522 -0.33 -16.62 10.68
N GLY A 523 -0.21 -17.88 10.23
CA GLY A 523 -1.15 -18.94 10.57
C GLY A 523 -0.89 -19.52 11.97
N LEU A 524 0.37 -19.80 12.30
CA LEU A 524 0.80 -20.47 13.53
C LEU A 524 0.42 -19.68 14.78
N VAL A 525 0.57 -18.35 14.78
CA VAL A 525 0.27 -17.48 15.93
C VAL A 525 -1.18 -17.58 16.40
N ARG A 526 -2.08 -18.01 15.51
CA ARG A 526 -3.50 -18.20 15.81
C ARG A 526 -3.76 -19.53 16.51
N PHE A 527 -2.83 -20.48 16.46
CA PHE A 527 -2.94 -21.74 17.20
C PHE A 527 -2.51 -21.50 18.65
N GLY A 528 -3.23 -22.05 19.62
CA GLY A 528 -2.75 -22.05 21.02
C GLY A 528 -1.62 -23.06 21.20
N GLN A 529 -1.96 -24.35 21.08
CA GLN A 529 -1.01 -25.45 21.12
C GLN A 529 -0.50 -25.76 19.71
N VAL A 530 0.78 -26.10 19.53
CA VAL A 530 1.31 -26.58 18.23
C VAL A 530 1.53 -28.09 18.27
N ASN A 531 2.18 -28.59 19.32
CA ASN A 531 2.33 -30.01 19.59
C ASN A 531 2.13 -30.29 21.09
N GLY A 532 2.31 -31.54 21.53
CA GLY A 532 2.13 -31.93 22.94
C GLY A 532 3.04 -31.21 23.94
N ARG A 533 4.08 -30.48 23.48
CA ARG A 533 5.11 -29.85 24.32
C ARG A 533 5.18 -28.32 24.21
N PHE A 534 4.94 -27.77 23.02
CA PHE A 534 5.18 -26.36 22.71
C PHE A 534 3.94 -25.68 22.14
N THR A 535 3.80 -24.41 22.50
CA THR A 535 2.76 -23.48 22.06
C THR A 535 3.25 -22.62 20.89
N SER A 536 2.35 -21.89 20.23
CA SER A 536 2.74 -20.91 19.22
C SER A 536 3.58 -19.77 19.83
N TYR A 537 3.29 -19.40 21.08
CA TYR A 537 4.06 -18.46 21.88
C TYR A 537 5.52 -18.90 22.02
N ASP A 538 5.75 -20.16 22.42
CA ASP A 538 7.11 -20.68 22.61
C ASP A 538 7.93 -20.62 21.32
N TYR A 539 7.34 -21.03 20.20
CA TYR A 539 8.02 -20.97 18.90
C TYR A 539 8.28 -19.54 18.46
N LEU A 540 7.31 -18.63 18.61
CA LEU A 540 7.46 -17.26 18.15
C LEU A 540 8.53 -16.51 18.95
N MET A 541 8.51 -16.61 20.28
CA MET A 541 9.52 -16.00 21.14
C MET A 541 10.94 -16.48 20.81
N ASN A 542 11.11 -17.80 20.65
CA ASN A 542 12.40 -18.36 20.28
C ASN A 542 12.83 -18.01 18.85
N SER A 543 11.87 -17.79 17.95
CA SER A 543 12.16 -17.37 16.57
C SER A 543 12.69 -15.95 16.53
N VAL A 544 12.13 -15.02 17.33
CA VAL A 544 12.68 -13.67 17.46
C VAL A 544 14.15 -13.74 17.90
N LEU A 545 14.43 -14.48 18.98
CA LEU A 545 15.79 -14.63 19.52
C LEU A 545 16.77 -15.24 18.51
N GLN A 546 16.36 -16.29 17.79
CA GLN A 546 17.22 -16.97 16.81
C GLN A 546 17.42 -16.16 15.52
N SER A 547 16.47 -15.27 15.20
CA SER A 547 16.50 -14.46 13.98
C SER A 547 17.16 -13.10 14.18
N SER A 548 17.73 -12.80 15.34
CA SER A 548 18.26 -11.46 15.63
C SER A 548 19.34 -11.04 14.62
N GLY A 549 19.21 -9.83 14.07
CA GLY A 549 20.07 -9.31 13.01
C GLY A 549 19.79 -9.89 11.61
N THR A 550 18.80 -10.78 11.48
CA THR A 550 18.37 -11.30 10.18
C THR A 550 17.20 -10.50 9.62
N MET A 551 16.90 -10.71 8.34
CA MET A 551 15.80 -10.04 7.66
C MET A 551 14.39 -10.41 8.19
N LEU A 552 14.26 -11.49 8.98
CA LEU A 552 12.99 -12.01 9.51
C LEU A 552 12.65 -11.49 10.92
N GLU A 553 13.63 -10.99 11.68
CA GLU A 553 13.42 -10.49 13.05
C GLU A 553 12.31 -9.43 13.17
N PRO A 554 12.28 -8.38 12.33
CA PRO A 554 11.20 -7.39 12.38
C PRO A 554 9.81 -8.03 12.25
N TYR A 555 9.70 -9.06 11.41
CA TYR A 555 8.43 -9.75 11.19
C TYR A 555 8.00 -10.59 12.39
N PHE A 556 8.90 -11.38 12.98
CA PHE A 556 8.55 -12.16 14.15
C PHE A 556 8.14 -11.26 15.33
N ILE A 557 8.80 -10.11 15.50
CA ILE A 557 8.40 -9.12 16.50
C ILE A 557 6.99 -8.57 16.20
N GLN A 558 6.68 -8.29 14.93
CA GLN A 558 5.34 -7.87 14.54
C GLN A 558 4.29 -8.93 14.88
N GLN A 559 4.58 -10.21 14.64
CA GLN A 559 3.64 -11.31 14.91
C GLN A 559 3.34 -11.53 16.39
N LEU A 560 4.15 -11.01 17.31
CA LEU A 560 3.89 -11.08 18.76
C LEU A 560 2.55 -10.44 19.13
N GLU A 561 2.05 -9.52 18.30
CA GLU A 561 0.74 -8.87 18.48
C GLU A 561 -0.46 -9.83 18.28
N ASN A 562 -0.25 -10.91 17.51
CA ASN A 562 -1.28 -11.84 17.05
C ASN A 562 -1.23 -13.18 17.78
N VAL A 563 -0.20 -13.40 18.60
CA VAL A 563 0.01 -14.66 19.31
C VAL A 563 -1.12 -14.93 20.32
N HIS A 564 -1.62 -16.16 20.31
CA HIS A 564 -2.62 -16.62 21.27
C HIS A 564 -1.96 -17.01 22.59
N LEU A 565 -2.18 -16.20 23.63
CA LEU A 565 -1.62 -16.42 24.96
C LEU A 565 -2.59 -17.25 25.80
N LEU A 566 -2.07 -18.30 26.43
CA LEU A 566 -2.86 -19.25 27.20
C LEU A 566 -2.97 -18.85 28.68
N ASN A 567 -2.06 -18.01 29.19
CA ASN A 567 -2.03 -17.67 30.62
C ASN A 567 -1.42 -16.29 30.93
N LYS A 568 -1.60 -15.82 32.18
CA LYS A 568 -1.08 -14.52 32.66
C LYS A 568 0.45 -14.46 32.70
N LYS A 569 1.14 -15.59 32.82
CA LYS A 569 2.61 -15.64 32.88
C LYS A 569 3.20 -15.26 31.52
N GLU A 570 2.70 -15.87 30.43
CA GLU A 570 3.12 -15.55 29.06
C GLU A 570 2.89 -14.06 28.73
N SER A 571 1.79 -13.46 29.17
CA SER A 571 1.55 -12.02 28.98
C SER A 571 2.62 -11.14 29.66
N LYS A 572 3.06 -11.50 30.87
CA LYS A 572 4.10 -10.75 31.59
C LYS A 572 5.48 -10.92 30.95
N GLU A 573 5.82 -12.14 30.54
CA GLU A 573 7.07 -12.44 29.86
C GLU A 573 7.15 -11.71 28.52
N LEU A 574 6.06 -11.72 27.73
CA LEU A 574 5.98 -10.97 26.47
C LEU A 574 6.14 -9.45 26.67
N SER A 575 5.48 -8.89 27.68
CA SER A 575 5.60 -7.46 27.99
C SER A 575 7.04 -7.09 28.35
N SER A 576 7.69 -7.90 29.18
CA SER A 576 9.08 -7.69 29.59
C SER A 576 10.02 -7.78 28.38
N PHE A 577 9.81 -8.78 27.52
CA PHE A 577 10.60 -8.98 26.31
C PHE A 577 10.47 -7.83 25.29
N LEU A 578 9.25 -7.35 25.03
CA LEU A 578 9.05 -6.19 24.15
C LEU A 578 9.73 -4.93 24.71
N LEU A 579 9.70 -4.72 26.03
CA LEU A 579 10.41 -3.62 26.68
C LEU A 579 11.93 -3.76 26.58
N GLU A 580 12.47 -4.97 26.67
CA GLU A 580 13.89 -5.26 26.46
C GLU A 580 14.32 -4.93 25.03
N ILE A 581 13.53 -5.29 24.01
CA ILE A 581 13.80 -4.92 22.61
C ILE A 581 13.85 -3.40 22.47
N ILE A 582 12.83 -2.70 22.97
CA ILE A 582 12.71 -1.24 22.83
C ILE A 582 13.88 -0.51 23.50
N LYS A 583 14.36 -1.00 24.65
CA LYS A 583 15.48 -0.39 25.39
C LYS A 583 16.86 -0.85 24.90
N GLY A 584 16.95 -2.05 24.33
CA GLY A 584 18.20 -2.73 24.03
C GLY A 584 18.70 -2.59 22.60
N THR A 585 17.84 -2.23 21.64
CA THR A 585 18.24 -2.02 20.24
C THR A 585 18.50 -0.54 19.95
N GLU A 586 19.50 -0.26 19.12
CA GLU A 586 19.75 1.07 18.55
C GLU A 586 18.98 1.30 17.24
N ASP A 587 18.37 0.26 16.66
CA ASP A 587 17.61 0.36 15.40
C ASP A 587 16.21 0.98 15.65
N PRO A 588 15.94 2.21 15.16
CA PRO A 588 14.66 2.87 15.34
C PRO A 588 13.48 2.09 14.74
N MET A 589 13.69 1.35 13.65
CA MET A 589 12.63 0.58 13.00
C MET A 589 12.20 -0.61 13.86
N LEU A 590 13.16 -1.33 14.45
CA LEU A 590 12.85 -2.42 15.38
C LEU A 590 12.13 -1.91 16.63
N GLN A 591 12.54 -0.77 17.17
CA GLN A 591 11.84 -0.10 18.28
C GLN A 591 10.38 0.21 17.90
N ILE A 592 10.16 0.85 16.74
CA ILE A 592 8.81 1.21 16.27
C ILE A 592 7.93 -0.03 16.09
N ILE A 593 8.47 -1.12 15.54
CA ILE A 593 7.72 -2.37 15.36
C ILE A 593 7.35 -2.96 16.72
N ALA A 594 8.28 -3.02 17.67
CA ALA A 594 8.00 -3.50 19.02
C ALA A 594 6.96 -2.63 19.75
N ILE A 595 7.05 -1.29 19.64
CA ILE A 595 6.06 -0.33 20.17
C ILE A 595 4.67 -0.59 19.55
N ASN A 596 4.60 -0.80 18.23
CA ASN A 596 3.34 -1.09 17.56
C ASN A 596 2.76 -2.45 17.98
N SER A 597 3.60 -3.47 18.20
CA SER A 597 3.19 -4.77 18.75
C SER A 597 2.61 -4.62 20.16
N CYS A 598 3.19 -3.76 21.01
CA CYS A 598 2.63 -3.43 22.33
C CYS A 598 1.20 -2.89 22.22
N ARG A 599 0.88 -2.10 21.18
CA ARG A 599 -0.46 -1.52 21.00
C ARG A 599 -1.54 -2.58 20.95
N ARG A 600 -1.41 -3.48 19.99
CA ARG A 600 -2.40 -4.51 19.69
C ARG A 600 -2.41 -5.60 20.75
N PHE A 601 -1.26 -5.87 21.38
CA PHE A 601 -1.18 -6.73 22.56
C PHE A 601 -1.98 -6.13 23.73
N CYS A 602 -1.82 -4.84 24.03
CA CYS A 602 -2.51 -4.20 25.16
C CYS A 602 -4.03 -4.21 25.03
N ASP A 603 -4.57 -4.02 23.81
CA ASP A 603 -6.01 -4.08 23.55
C ASP A 603 -6.64 -5.43 23.96
N LYS A 604 -5.84 -6.51 24.03
CA LYS A 604 -6.27 -7.87 24.39
C LYS A 604 -5.93 -8.26 25.84
N THR A 605 -5.27 -7.39 26.60
CA THR A 605 -4.72 -7.73 27.93
C THR A 605 -5.44 -7.03 29.08
N LYS A 606 -5.12 -7.44 30.31
CA LYS A 606 -5.72 -6.88 31.54
C LYS A 606 -5.26 -5.43 31.79
N PRO A 607 -6.11 -4.57 32.38
CA PRO A 607 -5.80 -3.16 32.66
C PRO A 607 -4.46 -2.91 33.36
N ASP A 608 -4.07 -3.74 34.33
CA ASP A 608 -2.83 -3.56 35.10
C ASP A 608 -1.56 -3.58 34.22
N ILE A 609 -1.51 -4.44 33.20
CA ILE A 609 -0.36 -4.56 32.28
C ILE A 609 -0.29 -3.33 31.37
N LYS A 610 -1.45 -2.83 30.96
CA LYS A 610 -1.58 -1.62 30.14
C LYS A 610 -1.04 -0.40 30.87
N GLU A 611 -1.36 -0.26 32.16
CA GLU A 611 -0.88 0.83 33.00
C GLU A 611 0.64 0.79 33.21
N GLU A 612 1.21 -0.39 33.47
CA GLU A 612 2.67 -0.60 33.61
C GLU A 612 3.43 -0.19 32.34
N LEU A 613 2.94 -0.58 31.17
CA LEU A 613 3.52 -0.21 29.88
C LEU A 613 3.40 1.30 29.63
N VAL A 614 2.23 1.90 29.85
CA VAL A 614 2.02 3.35 29.66
C VAL A 614 2.98 4.15 30.56
N ASN A 615 3.10 3.80 31.84
CA ASN A 615 4.02 4.48 32.75
C ASN A 615 5.48 4.36 32.30
N THR A 616 5.87 3.20 31.77
CA THR A 616 7.21 3.00 31.20
C THR A 616 7.45 3.90 29.98
N PHE A 617 6.47 3.97 29.07
CA PHE A 617 6.55 4.78 27.85
C PHE A 617 6.53 6.29 28.14
N LEU A 618 5.74 6.73 29.11
CA LEU A 618 5.76 8.09 29.63
C LEU A 618 7.13 8.48 30.18
N GLY A 619 7.83 7.55 30.85
CA GLY A 619 9.16 7.79 31.38
C GLY A 619 10.28 7.92 30.32
N ILE A 620 10.01 7.61 29.05
CA ILE A 620 11.03 7.65 27.98
C ILE A 620 10.71 8.59 26.82
N ILE A 621 9.47 9.07 26.67
CA ILE A 621 9.07 9.91 25.52
C ILE A 621 9.82 11.26 25.47
N ASP A 622 10.21 11.79 26.64
CA ASP A 622 10.99 13.02 26.76
C ASP A 622 12.48 12.83 26.44
N ASN A 623 12.92 11.59 26.23
CA ASN A 623 14.31 11.32 25.89
C ASN A 623 14.62 11.72 24.44
N ARG A 624 15.25 12.88 24.25
CA ARG A 624 15.71 13.38 22.94
C ARG A 624 16.82 12.57 22.29
N SER A 625 17.44 11.62 23.00
CA SER A 625 18.36 10.68 22.36
C SER A 625 17.63 9.65 21.50
N LEU A 626 16.31 9.49 21.67
CA LEU A 626 15.50 8.62 20.81
C LEU A 626 15.22 9.32 19.48
N HIS A 627 15.25 8.53 18.41
CA HIS A 627 14.87 9.01 17.08
C HIS A 627 13.43 9.56 17.08
N SER A 628 13.17 10.64 16.33
CA SER A 628 11.87 11.31 16.26
C SER A 628 10.72 10.33 16.01
N SER A 629 10.84 9.49 14.97
CA SER A 629 9.82 8.51 14.60
C SER A 629 9.49 7.50 15.71
N VAL A 630 10.46 7.17 16.58
CA VAL A 630 10.24 6.31 17.76
C VAL A 630 9.41 7.06 18.80
N ARG A 631 9.77 8.32 19.09
CA ARG A 631 9.00 9.19 20.01
C ARG A 631 7.58 9.41 19.49
N GLN A 632 7.39 9.58 18.18
CA GLN A 632 6.07 9.66 17.54
C GLN A 632 5.26 8.36 17.71
N ALA A 633 5.90 7.19 17.53
CA ALA A 633 5.26 5.90 17.74
C ALA A 633 4.83 5.71 19.21
N ILE A 634 5.69 6.11 20.16
CA ILE A 634 5.39 6.12 21.60
C ILE A 634 4.21 7.05 21.90
N ALA A 635 4.23 8.28 21.38
CA ALA A 635 3.13 9.24 21.56
C ALA A 635 1.80 8.67 21.08
N ARG A 636 1.79 8.10 19.86
CA ARG A 636 0.61 7.48 19.27
C ARG A 636 0.10 6.32 20.14
N LEU A 637 1.01 5.51 20.67
CA LEU A 637 0.71 4.39 21.56
C LEU A 637 0.01 4.86 22.83
N ILE A 638 0.69 5.76 23.57
CA ILE A 638 0.25 6.31 24.85
C ILE A 638 -1.13 6.97 24.70
N VAL A 639 -1.31 7.85 23.70
CA VAL A 639 -2.60 8.52 23.43
C VAL A 639 -3.73 7.53 23.14
N SER A 640 -3.43 6.43 22.45
CA SER A 640 -4.43 5.39 22.16
C SER A 640 -4.80 4.53 23.38
N MET A 641 -3.90 4.39 24.35
CA MET A 641 -4.06 3.47 25.48
C MET A 641 -4.77 4.08 26.69
N GLN A 642 -4.31 5.23 27.18
CA GLN A 642 -4.85 5.85 28.39
C GLN A 642 -5.03 7.34 28.17
N PRO A 643 -6.05 7.76 27.40
CA PRO A 643 -6.12 9.13 26.91
C PRO A 643 -6.10 10.20 28.01
N GLU A 644 -6.58 9.87 29.22
CA GLU A 644 -6.54 10.70 30.43
C GLU A 644 -5.13 11.11 30.86
N LEU A 645 -4.27 10.15 31.19
CA LEU A 645 -2.89 10.41 31.64
C LEU A 645 -1.99 10.87 30.47
N SER A 646 -2.31 10.40 29.27
CA SER A 646 -1.57 10.68 28.05
C SER A 646 -1.69 12.13 27.59
N ALA A 647 -2.85 12.76 27.72
CA ALA A 647 -3.09 14.11 27.22
C ALA A 647 -2.15 15.14 27.86
N ILE A 648 -2.06 15.13 29.19
CA ILE A 648 -1.25 16.07 29.97
C ILE A 648 0.24 15.84 29.67
N ALA A 649 0.67 14.58 29.65
CA ALA A 649 2.04 14.23 29.32
C ALA A 649 2.41 14.65 27.88
N MET A 650 1.56 14.40 26.89
CA MET A 650 1.82 14.81 25.51
C MET A 650 1.89 16.34 25.35
N LEU A 651 1.07 17.09 26.10
CA LEU A 651 1.16 18.55 26.12
C LEU A 651 2.48 19.02 26.74
N THR A 652 2.98 18.32 27.75
CA THR A 652 4.30 18.58 28.37
C THR A 652 5.44 18.27 27.39
N VAL A 653 5.35 17.17 26.63
CA VAL A 653 6.31 16.84 25.56
C VAL A 653 6.35 17.95 24.51
N ILE A 654 5.17 18.39 24.04
CA ILE A 654 5.05 19.50 23.09
C ILE A 654 5.71 20.77 23.66
N ASN A 655 5.43 21.08 24.93
CA ASN A 655 6.02 22.23 25.63
C ASN A 655 7.55 22.18 25.60
N GLY A 656 8.11 21.05 26.04
CA GLY A 656 9.56 20.85 26.05
C GLY A 656 10.18 20.98 24.65
N GLU A 657 9.54 20.45 23.60
CA GLU A 657 10.04 20.54 22.22
C GLU A 657 10.09 21.98 21.70
N PHE A 658 9.09 22.81 21.99
CA PHE A 658 9.11 24.21 21.61
C PHE A 658 10.17 25.04 22.35
N GLU A 659 10.42 24.74 23.63
CA GLU A 659 11.46 25.40 24.43
C GLU A 659 12.90 24.98 24.02
N SER A 660 13.03 24.04 23.08
CA SER A 660 14.33 23.53 22.67
C SER A 660 15.06 24.42 21.67
N GLU A 661 16.38 24.31 21.65
CA GLU A 661 17.21 24.97 20.63
C GLU A 661 16.93 24.46 19.21
N ASN A 662 16.49 23.19 19.07
CA ASN A 662 16.18 22.56 17.79
C ASN A 662 14.84 21.79 17.86
N PRO A 663 13.70 22.50 17.76
CA PRO A 663 12.38 21.88 17.90
C PRO A 663 12.08 20.87 16.80
N ASP A 664 11.55 19.70 17.20
CA ASP A 664 11.00 18.73 16.27
C ASP A 664 9.54 19.06 15.94
N TYR A 665 9.36 19.94 14.95
CA TYR A 665 8.05 20.40 14.51
C TYR A 665 7.16 19.27 13.95
N LEU A 666 7.76 18.20 13.41
CA LEU A 666 7.00 17.06 12.88
C LEU A 666 6.45 16.20 14.02
N LEU A 667 7.25 15.96 15.07
CA LEU A 667 6.77 15.33 16.31
C LEU A 667 5.61 16.15 16.90
N ILE A 668 5.77 17.47 17.04
CA ILE A 668 4.71 18.35 17.57
C ILE A 668 3.43 18.22 16.74
N GLU A 669 3.54 18.34 15.41
CA GLU A 669 2.40 18.25 14.50
C GLU A 669 1.67 16.91 14.62
N ASN A 670 2.41 15.81 14.69
CA ASN A 670 1.86 14.46 14.79
C ASN A 670 1.21 14.21 16.14
N VAL A 671 1.82 14.64 17.25
CA VAL A 671 1.23 14.54 18.60
C VAL A 671 -0.08 15.32 18.67
N LEU A 672 -0.12 16.56 18.16
CA LEU A 672 -1.36 17.35 18.06
C LEU A 672 -2.43 16.61 17.25
N SER A 673 -2.04 16.01 16.12
CA SER A 673 -2.97 15.23 15.28
C SER A 673 -3.55 14.03 16.04
N TYR A 674 -2.72 13.32 16.80
CA TYR A 674 -3.15 12.19 17.62
C TYR A 674 -4.12 12.63 18.73
N LEU A 675 -3.83 13.75 19.41
CA LEU A 675 -4.72 14.31 20.44
C LEU A 675 -6.07 14.70 19.84
N ILE A 676 -6.07 15.48 18.75
CA ILE A 676 -7.30 15.92 18.05
C ILE A 676 -8.16 14.72 17.63
N TYR A 677 -7.52 13.67 17.12
CA TYR A 677 -8.22 12.46 16.71
C TYR A 677 -8.79 11.68 17.91
N ALA A 678 -8.11 11.68 19.05
CA ALA A 678 -8.52 10.95 20.24
C ALA A 678 -9.61 11.66 21.05
N ILE A 679 -9.63 13.00 21.12
CA ILE A 679 -10.57 13.73 22.00
C ILE A 679 -12.06 13.41 21.80
N PRO A 680 -12.57 13.15 20.58
CA PRO A 680 -13.97 12.74 20.41
C PRO A 680 -14.36 11.49 21.20
N SER A 681 -13.41 10.60 21.53
CA SER A 681 -13.66 9.41 22.36
C SER A 681 -13.51 9.66 23.87
N TRP A 682 -13.08 10.86 24.27
CA TRP A 682 -12.87 11.21 25.68
C TRP A 682 -14.19 11.55 26.36
N GLY A 683 -14.45 10.92 27.51
CA GLY A 683 -15.56 11.30 28.38
C GLY A 683 -15.38 12.70 28.98
N ASP A 684 -16.47 13.31 29.47
CA ASP A 684 -16.45 14.68 30.02
C ASP A 684 -15.57 14.83 31.27
N PHE A 685 -15.33 13.72 31.98
CA PHE A 685 -14.38 13.69 33.09
C PHE A 685 -12.94 13.95 32.60
N VAL A 686 -12.53 13.24 31.54
CA VAL A 686 -11.20 13.36 30.92
C VAL A 686 -10.96 14.77 30.43
N LYS A 687 -11.92 15.34 29.69
CA LYS A 687 -11.84 16.71 29.19
C LYS A 687 -11.67 17.72 30.32
N ARG A 688 -12.39 17.53 31.44
CA ARG A 688 -12.23 18.37 32.64
C ARG A 688 -10.87 18.21 33.30
N ALA A 689 -10.42 16.97 33.52
CA ALA A 689 -9.11 16.70 34.09
C ALA A 689 -7.98 17.32 33.25
N THR A 690 -8.04 17.18 31.91
CA THR A 690 -7.10 17.87 31.01
C THR A 690 -7.16 19.39 31.21
N ARG A 691 -8.35 20.01 31.17
CA ARG A 691 -8.51 21.47 31.38
C ARG A 691 -7.94 21.96 32.71
N GLU A 692 -8.07 21.16 33.78
CA GLU A 692 -7.64 21.51 35.14
C GLU A 692 -6.13 21.33 35.34
N HIS A 693 -5.49 20.37 34.64
CA HIS A 693 -4.10 19.99 34.86
C HIS A 693 -3.13 20.45 33.78
N SER A 694 -3.60 20.74 32.56
CA SER A 694 -2.76 21.39 31.56
C SER A 694 -2.66 22.88 31.91
N ASN A 695 -1.45 23.41 32.03
CA ASN A 695 -1.25 24.86 32.13
C ASN A 695 -1.69 25.51 30.81
N MET A 696 -2.97 25.88 30.75
CA MET A 696 -3.61 26.38 29.54
C MET A 696 -3.01 27.69 29.04
N SER A 697 -2.31 28.43 29.91
CA SER A 697 -1.49 29.59 29.54
C SER A 697 -0.37 29.19 28.59
N ASP A 698 0.24 28.01 28.79
CA ASP A 698 1.37 27.55 27.97
C ASP A 698 0.87 27.13 26.59
N ILE A 699 -0.27 26.44 26.48
CA ILE A 699 -0.89 26.12 25.18
C ILE A 699 -1.24 27.40 24.41
N PHE A 700 -1.79 28.40 25.10
CA PHE A 700 -2.09 29.69 24.47
C PHE A 700 -0.82 30.41 24.01
N GLU A 701 0.23 30.40 24.82
CA GLU A 701 1.54 30.95 24.48
C GLU A 701 2.19 30.18 23.32
N TYR A 702 2.02 28.86 23.23
CA TYR A 702 2.46 28.06 22.08
C TYR A 702 1.76 28.45 20.79
N ILE A 703 0.44 28.60 20.83
CA ILE A 703 -0.30 29.01 19.63
C ILE A 703 0.17 30.41 19.19
N ARG A 704 0.39 31.32 20.14
CA ARG A 704 0.93 32.66 19.89
C ARG A 704 2.33 32.62 19.29
N ILE A 705 3.22 31.80 19.84
CA ILE A 705 4.60 31.59 19.36
C ILE A 705 4.60 31.04 17.92
N ILE A 706 3.81 29.99 17.64
CA ILE A 706 3.72 29.37 16.31
C ILE A 706 3.22 30.38 15.26
N MET A 707 2.24 31.20 15.61
CA MET A 707 1.72 32.26 14.75
C MET A 707 2.73 33.40 14.53
N GLY A 708 3.66 33.61 15.47
CA GLY A 708 4.71 34.64 15.39
C GLY A 708 5.90 34.30 14.49
N PHE A 709 6.21 33.01 14.26
CA PHE A 709 7.47 32.60 13.61
C PHE A 709 7.45 32.49 12.08
N SER A 710 6.32 32.19 11.42
CA SER A 710 6.03 32.54 10.00
C SER A 710 4.65 32.01 9.61
N MET A 711 3.83 32.82 8.95
CA MET A 711 2.42 32.47 8.67
C MET A 711 2.20 31.33 7.67
N ASN A 712 3.21 30.86 6.93
CA ASN A 712 3.01 29.87 5.85
C ASN A 712 3.60 28.49 6.17
N ALA A 713 4.79 28.41 6.81
CA ALA A 713 5.46 27.14 7.07
C ALA A 713 4.81 26.31 8.19
N TYR A 714 4.07 26.96 9.10
CA TYR A 714 3.47 26.30 10.28
C TYR A 714 1.94 26.38 10.31
N THR A 715 1.30 26.70 9.18
CA THR A 715 -0.17 26.76 9.03
C THR A 715 -0.88 25.51 9.53
N SER A 716 -0.31 24.33 9.23
CA SER A 716 -0.85 23.05 9.67
C SER A 716 -0.84 22.91 11.20
N ILE A 717 0.27 23.26 11.86
CA ILE A 717 0.40 23.22 13.31
C ILE A 717 -0.54 24.23 13.96
N ALA A 718 -0.57 25.46 13.48
CA ALA A 718 -1.46 26.51 14.00
C ALA A 718 -2.94 26.10 13.89
N SER A 719 -3.36 25.60 12.72
CA SER A 719 -4.72 25.11 12.49
C SER A 719 -5.08 23.93 13.41
N LYS A 720 -4.14 23.01 13.63
CA LYS A 720 -4.31 21.88 14.55
C LYS A 720 -4.43 22.36 16.00
N CYS A 721 -3.60 23.29 16.44
CA CYS A 721 -3.72 23.84 17.79
C CYS A 721 -5.05 24.60 17.99
N GLU A 722 -5.48 25.40 17.00
CA GLU A 722 -6.80 26.06 17.04
C GLU A 722 -7.92 25.02 17.16
N LYS A 723 -7.86 23.96 16.34
CA LYS A 723 -8.84 22.88 16.39
C LYS A 723 -8.84 22.17 17.75
N LEU A 724 -7.66 21.88 18.31
CA LEU A 724 -7.51 21.29 19.64
C LEU A 724 -8.15 22.17 20.71
N TYR A 725 -7.87 23.48 20.68
CA TYR A 725 -8.45 24.46 21.59
C TYR A 725 -9.98 24.52 21.48
N ASN A 726 -10.51 24.64 20.26
CA ASN A 726 -11.94 24.71 20.03
C ASN A 726 -12.67 23.44 20.51
N ILE A 727 -12.06 22.26 20.32
CA ILE A 727 -12.61 20.99 20.82
C ILE A 727 -12.60 20.95 22.36
N LEU A 728 -11.52 21.41 22.99
CA LEU A 728 -11.40 21.36 24.45
C LEU A 728 -12.24 22.42 25.14
N PHE A 729 -12.51 23.59 24.55
CA PHE A 729 -13.14 24.73 25.24
C PHE A 729 -14.50 25.16 24.69
N GLU A 730 -14.95 24.59 23.57
CA GLU A 730 -16.21 24.96 22.90
C GLU A 730 -16.32 26.46 22.56
N LYS A 731 -15.19 27.19 22.54
CA LYS A 731 -15.12 28.60 22.16
C LYS A 731 -14.83 28.73 20.67
N LYS A 732 -15.41 29.75 20.02
CA LYS A 732 -15.03 30.15 18.65
C LYS A 732 -13.93 31.19 18.72
N TRP A 733 -12.79 30.88 18.12
CA TRP A 733 -11.78 31.90 17.83
C TRP A 733 -12.32 32.89 16.79
N LYS A 734 -12.31 34.18 17.11
CA LYS A 734 -12.55 35.30 16.19
C LYS A 734 -11.36 36.24 16.26
N ILE A 735 -10.26 35.88 15.61
CA ILE A 735 -9.15 36.80 15.41
C ILE A 735 -8.79 36.78 13.93
N THR A 736 -9.06 37.88 13.25
CA THR A 736 -8.58 38.15 11.90
C THR A 736 -7.17 38.71 12.03
N TYR A 737 -6.15 37.89 11.78
CA TYR A 737 -4.77 38.39 11.75
C TYR A 737 -4.55 39.10 10.41
N ILE A 738 -4.42 40.43 10.46
CA ILE A 738 -3.96 41.23 9.33
C ILE A 738 -2.44 41.33 9.47
N PRO A 739 -1.64 40.84 8.51
CA PRO A 739 -0.19 40.92 8.60
C PRO A 739 0.26 42.38 8.55
N ASP A 740 1.02 42.80 9.57
CA ASP A 740 1.81 44.03 9.51
C ASP A 740 2.89 43.85 8.44
N GLY A 741 2.57 44.27 7.23
CA GLY A 741 3.42 44.13 6.05
C GLY A 741 2.74 44.41 4.71
N LEU A 742 1.41 44.42 4.64
CA LEU A 742 0.65 44.84 3.44
C LEU A 742 -0.22 46.07 3.74
N ILE A 743 0.26 47.24 3.32
CA ILE A 743 -0.47 48.51 3.39
C ILE A 743 -1.63 48.48 2.37
N LYS A 744 -2.87 48.54 2.84
CA LYS A 744 -3.80 49.65 2.50
C LYS A 744 -5.06 49.64 3.38
N SER A 745 -5.36 50.84 3.86
CA SER A 745 -6.47 51.26 4.69
C SER A 745 -7.85 50.95 4.10
N THR A 746 -8.69 50.27 4.86
CA THR A 746 -10.14 50.48 4.86
C THR A 746 -10.60 50.59 6.32
N LYS A 747 -11.25 51.70 6.66
CA LYS A 747 -11.94 51.84 7.95
C LYS A 747 -13.03 50.78 8.00
N ILE A 748 -12.93 49.86 8.94
CA ILE A 748 -14.03 48.99 9.35
C ILE A 748 -14.63 49.64 10.60
N ASP A 749 -15.89 50.06 10.50
CA ASP A 749 -16.67 50.52 11.66
C ASP A 749 -16.88 49.35 12.61
N TYR A 750 -16.37 49.47 13.84
CA TYR A 750 -16.73 48.57 14.94
C TYR A 750 -18.10 48.99 15.46
N ALA A 751 -19.13 48.22 15.12
CA ALA A 751 -20.37 48.20 15.89
C ALA A 751 -20.21 47.19 17.02
N ASN A 752 -20.19 47.71 18.25
CA ASN A 752 -20.49 47.10 19.55
C ASN A 752 -20.79 45.59 19.54
N ASP A 753 -19.85 44.80 20.04
CA ASP A 753 -20.08 43.52 20.75
C ASP A 753 -18.77 43.09 21.40
N PHE A 754 -18.34 43.85 22.42
CA PHE A 754 -17.34 43.43 23.39
C PHE A 754 -17.76 44.00 24.75
N ASP A 755 -18.53 43.21 25.48
CA ASP A 755 -18.68 43.39 26.92
C ASP A 755 -18.32 42.07 27.62
N GLU A 756 -17.40 42.23 28.57
CA GLU A 756 -17.20 41.44 29.79
C GLU A 756 -16.43 40.10 29.74
N GLY A 757 -15.19 40.18 30.23
CA GLY A 757 -14.77 39.33 31.35
C GLY A 757 -13.62 38.35 31.09
N PHE A 758 -12.37 38.83 30.97
CA PHE A 758 -11.21 37.94 31.12
C PHE A 758 -9.93 38.59 31.69
N PHE A 759 -10.01 39.73 32.37
CA PHE A 759 -8.89 40.22 33.21
C PHE A 759 -9.46 41.00 34.40
N SER A 760 -9.42 40.42 35.60
CA SER A 760 -9.36 41.22 36.82
C SER A 760 -7.88 41.41 37.14
N ASP A 761 -7.38 42.60 36.84
CA ASP A 761 -6.13 43.10 37.40
C ASP A 761 -6.35 43.28 38.91
N ASP A 762 -5.87 42.32 39.71
CA ASP A 762 -5.64 42.49 41.13
C ASP A 762 -4.32 41.79 41.47
N ASN A 763 -3.22 42.54 41.33
CA ASN A 763 -2.16 42.70 42.34
C ASN A 763 -0.96 43.41 41.70
N LEU A 764 -0.99 44.74 41.80
CA LEU A 764 0.21 45.57 41.83
C LEU A 764 0.61 45.75 43.31
N ASP A 765 1.67 45.06 43.71
CA ASP A 765 2.81 45.63 44.43
C ASP A 765 4.09 44.90 43.99
#